data_AF-A0A2G6P1N9-F1
#
_entry.id   AF-A0A2G6P1N9-F1
#
_cell.length_a   1.000
_cell.length_b   1.000
_cell.length_c   1.000
_cell.angle_alpha   90.00
_cell.angle_beta   90.00
_cell.angle_gamma   90.00
#
_symmetry.space_group_name_H-M   'P 1'
#
loop_
_entity.id
_entity.type
_entity.pdbx_description
1 polymer ?
#
loop_
_entity_poly.entity_id
_entity_poly.type
_entity_poly.pdbx_seq_one_letter_code
_entity_poly.pdbx_strand_id
1 'polypeptide(L)'
;MKSWKIGTKLLFFVVSVTFVLITTLIVVNVGKFKNLTKMMLGKQSEEVAYRYANKIMGEFDKTLVIARSTAYAISGLKEEGNINREDVLSILKSVAKNNECIAGIFAVFEPNSIGGNDSRYIGRKGSDETGRFVPFFKKFDNKINFDLVKDYHENDSGNKFYMYPKNTGNELIDNPVIYPLGNSKKLVTAYVVPIKENGKFMGVVATIIDLGIFQDLIEKNSLEETGFAFFVANNGLTVAHPEINGESMVGKNFFKVLYENGDNKYKEDAIKEGKFLVTKGVNLKNGKTTEVIYTPIKIGDTNTPWSLCVVMPTSILEQVNRVQWFSIIFSVIILFVLGGVIHFLISKIVARPLLMISDYASKIARGDLDFYIEIDREDEIGTLANSFRSVQETSEDISKLIAYINGEYNKGNLKAKFNTSQFKGEWKDLIDNVLKTFNSVIIPVRESIRVLGKIKRGDLRENITMEVNGDFNELKDAVNGVHAGLSFIIQFSKKIANGDMEIDIFKASNDDQIHEWLVLMRDNIKHIVYEVNKFGEFSSKGDFDNISFENKDANGVYEEIFNNLTKTVKAIKDPLNEVNFVMGKMANRDLSVKVEGDYEGLFRGMKRSINDFTDAINKALSQVAASTDEINIGSSKISGASQSLKESANKQAEAVDELTKTMTEISSQTRANAENANMATKLAVEAKKSADSGNKRMDEMAKAMNEISESSQEIKKVIKVIDDIAFQTNLLALNAAVEAARAGAHGKGFAVVADEVRNLAQRSAEAAKETTELIELSNKRVEKGSDISMETMRSLEEISLNITKTVDLVEEIAISSEDQARGIEQSNDGLSRVSIVTQQNVNMAEDTAGVSVELTSQAENLKNMISSFRLDSSDLATKNIDIRVNDEFENSSEDDLEYVDDFNEF
;
A
#
# COMPACT_ATOMS: atom_id res chain seq x y z
N MET A 1 -52.70 9.59 -3.36
CA MET A 1 -52.69 8.12 -3.67
C MET A 1 -54.07 7.52 -3.99
N LYS A 2 -55.22 8.06 -3.51
CA LYS A 2 -56.54 7.45 -3.81
C LYS A 2 -56.93 7.45 -5.30
N SER A 3 -56.41 8.36 -6.13
CA SER A 3 -56.69 8.45 -7.58
C SER A 3 -55.70 7.72 -8.49
N TRP A 4 -54.69 7.03 -7.95
CA TRP A 4 -53.65 6.38 -8.76
C TRP A 4 -54.11 5.00 -9.23
N LYS A 5 -53.87 4.69 -10.52
CA LYS A 5 -54.08 3.36 -11.10
C LYS A 5 -53.22 2.33 -10.36
N ILE A 6 -53.69 1.08 -10.26
CA ILE A 6 -53.08 0.05 -9.42
C ILE A 6 -51.61 -0.21 -9.80
N GLY A 7 -51.28 -0.19 -11.10
CA GLY A 7 -49.91 -0.34 -11.59
C GLY A 7 -48.97 0.81 -11.18
N THR A 8 -49.50 2.03 -11.04
CA THR A 8 -48.71 3.20 -10.59
C THR A 8 -48.39 3.12 -9.10
N LYS A 9 -49.30 2.55 -8.29
CA LYS A 9 -49.08 2.33 -6.85
C LYS A 9 -48.02 1.24 -6.60
N LEU A 10 -48.09 0.14 -7.37
CA LEU A 10 -47.15 -0.97 -7.25
C LEU A 10 -45.73 -0.56 -7.69
N LEU A 11 -45.62 0.18 -8.79
CA LEU A 11 -44.36 0.76 -9.27
C LEU A 11 -43.74 1.69 -8.21
N PHE A 12 -44.53 2.60 -7.63
CA PHE A 12 -44.03 3.54 -6.63
C PHE A 12 -43.47 2.82 -5.40
N PHE A 13 -44.12 1.75 -4.93
CA PHE A 13 -43.65 0.97 -3.78
C PHE A 13 -42.33 0.25 -4.06
N VAL A 14 -42.24 -0.50 -5.17
CA VAL A 14 -41.04 -1.27 -5.52
C VAL A 14 -39.84 -0.35 -5.78
N VAL A 15 -40.05 0.75 -6.51
CA VAL A 15 -38.98 1.73 -6.81
C VAL A 15 -38.53 2.47 -5.54
N SER A 16 -39.44 2.77 -4.61
CA SER A 16 -39.07 3.45 -3.36
C SER A 16 -38.22 2.55 -2.45
N VAL A 17 -38.55 1.26 -2.34
CA VAL A 17 -37.79 0.31 -1.50
C VAL A 17 -36.39 0.06 -2.08
N THR A 18 -36.28 -0.16 -3.39
CA THR A 18 -34.97 -0.35 -4.05
C THR A 18 -34.12 0.92 -3.98
N PHE A 19 -34.73 2.09 -4.13
CA PHE A 19 -34.05 3.39 -3.97
C PHE A 19 -33.44 3.54 -2.58
N VAL A 20 -34.18 3.22 -1.51
CA VAL A 20 -33.69 3.32 -0.13
C VAL A 20 -32.52 2.36 0.12
N LEU A 21 -32.62 1.11 -0.33
CA LEU A 21 -31.56 0.11 -0.15
C LEU A 21 -30.26 0.49 -0.86
N ILE A 22 -30.36 0.91 -2.13
CA ILE A 22 -29.20 1.31 -2.94
C ILE A 22 -28.58 2.60 -2.38
N THR A 23 -29.40 3.59 -2.02
CA THR A 23 -28.90 4.85 -1.42
C THR A 23 -28.16 4.59 -0.12
N THR A 24 -28.69 3.71 0.75
CA THR A 24 -28.05 3.35 2.02
C THR A 24 -26.70 2.69 1.79
N LEU A 25 -26.61 1.73 0.85
CA LEU A 25 -25.36 1.06 0.50
C LEU A 25 -24.30 2.04 -0.04
N ILE A 26 -24.71 2.98 -0.89
CA ILE A 26 -23.83 4.02 -1.45
C ILE A 26 -23.30 4.93 -0.34
N VAL A 27 -24.18 5.44 0.54
CA VAL A 27 -23.79 6.33 1.65
C VAL A 27 -22.77 5.65 2.56
N VAL A 28 -22.99 4.37 2.89
CA VAL A 28 -22.06 3.60 3.73
C VAL A 28 -20.70 3.40 3.04
N ASN A 29 -20.68 3.02 1.76
CA ASN A 29 -19.43 2.77 1.04
C ASN A 29 -18.62 4.05 0.79
N VAL A 30 -19.28 5.15 0.39
CA VAL A 30 -18.63 6.45 0.21
C VAL A 30 -18.06 6.96 1.53
N GLY A 31 -18.80 6.81 2.64
CA GLY A 31 -18.32 7.17 3.98
C GLY A 31 -17.10 6.36 4.40
N LYS A 32 -17.11 5.04 4.21
CA LYS A 32 -15.97 4.15 4.51
C LYS A 32 -14.74 4.50 3.66
N PHE A 33 -14.91 4.69 2.35
CA PHE A 33 -13.81 5.03 1.44
C PHE A 33 -13.15 6.35 1.84
N LYS A 34 -13.95 7.39 2.13
CA LYS A 34 -13.44 8.68 2.59
C LYS A 34 -12.60 8.57 3.86
N ASN A 35 -13.04 7.76 4.82
CA ASN A 35 -12.32 7.56 6.07
C ASN A 35 -11.00 6.79 5.85
N LEU A 36 -11.04 5.73 5.02
CA LEU A 36 -9.85 4.92 4.72
C LEU A 36 -8.78 5.74 3.99
N THR A 37 -9.16 6.50 2.97
CA THR A 37 -8.21 7.35 2.22
C THR A 37 -7.61 8.44 3.10
N LYS A 38 -8.40 9.08 3.97
CA LYS A 38 -7.87 10.05 4.95
C LYS A 38 -6.87 9.43 5.91
N MET A 39 -7.13 8.20 6.37
CA MET A 39 -6.23 7.50 7.29
C MET A 39 -4.91 7.12 6.62
N MET A 40 -4.95 6.60 5.38
CA MET A 40 -3.74 6.27 4.62
C MET A 40 -2.92 7.52 4.29
N LEU A 41 -3.58 8.61 3.89
CA LEU A 41 -2.93 9.89 3.65
C LEU A 41 -2.30 10.46 4.92
N GLY A 42 -3.00 10.42 6.05
CA GLY A 42 -2.47 10.88 7.34
C GLY A 42 -1.18 10.17 7.71
N LYS A 43 -1.15 8.82 7.60
CA LYS A 43 0.06 8.02 7.89
C LYS A 43 1.22 8.33 6.95
N GLN A 44 0.97 8.36 5.64
CA GLN A 44 2.02 8.66 4.65
C GLN A 44 2.59 10.08 4.85
N SER A 45 1.74 11.02 5.23
CA SER A 45 2.14 12.41 5.47
C SER A 45 2.92 12.57 6.77
N GLU A 46 2.57 11.79 7.79
CA GLU A 46 3.31 11.69 9.05
C GLU A 46 4.72 11.14 8.80
N GLU A 47 4.88 10.06 8.03
CA GLU A 47 6.19 9.51 7.65
C GLU A 47 7.06 10.55 6.92
N VAL A 48 6.47 11.29 5.99
CA VAL A 48 7.14 12.37 5.26
C VAL A 48 7.57 13.49 6.20
N ALA A 49 6.70 13.91 7.13
CA ALA A 49 7.00 14.94 8.10
C ALA A 49 8.14 14.54 9.05
N TYR A 50 8.14 13.29 9.56
CA TYR A 50 9.25 12.79 10.39
C TYR A 50 10.56 12.68 9.62
N ARG A 51 10.53 12.24 8.36
CA ARG A 51 11.74 12.17 7.52
C ARG A 51 12.41 13.54 7.37
N TYR A 52 11.64 14.61 7.18
CA TYR A 52 12.18 15.97 7.12
C TYR A 52 12.60 16.50 8.47
N ALA A 53 11.83 16.23 9.53
CA ALA A 53 12.20 16.60 10.89
C ALA A 53 13.55 16.00 11.29
N ASN A 54 13.79 14.72 10.95
CA ASN A 54 15.06 14.04 11.20
C ASN A 54 16.22 14.62 10.39
N LYS A 55 16.00 15.06 9.14
CA LYS A 55 17.03 15.77 8.35
C LYS A 55 17.42 17.10 9.00
N ILE A 56 16.44 17.88 9.46
CA ILE A 56 16.67 19.14 10.19
C ILE A 56 17.42 18.87 11.50
N MET A 57 17.00 17.84 12.24
CA MET A 57 17.65 17.42 13.48
C MET A 57 19.12 17.05 13.26
N GLY A 58 19.43 16.31 12.20
CA GLY A 58 20.80 15.96 11.85
C GLY A 58 21.73 17.15 11.60
N GLU A 59 21.23 18.26 11.04
CA GLU A 59 22.03 19.48 10.90
C GLU A 59 22.27 20.18 12.25
N PHE A 60 21.27 20.19 13.14
CA PHE A 60 21.46 20.70 14.50
C PHE A 60 22.45 19.83 15.30
N ASP A 61 22.36 18.51 15.20
CA ASP A 61 23.22 17.58 15.95
C ASP A 61 24.70 17.79 15.62
N LYS A 62 25.05 18.04 14.35
CA LYS A 62 26.43 18.40 13.97
C LYS A 62 26.95 19.60 14.75
N THR A 63 26.16 20.67 14.83
CA THR A 63 26.54 21.92 15.51
C THR A 63 26.57 21.79 17.03
N LEU A 64 25.69 20.94 17.57
CA LEU A 64 25.59 20.61 18.99
C LEU A 64 26.81 19.83 19.46
N VAL A 65 27.23 18.80 18.72
CA VAL A 65 28.43 18.00 19.05
C VAL A 65 29.65 18.90 19.13
N ILE A 66 29.80 19.87 18.23
CA ILE A 66 30.90 20.84 18.26
C ILE A 66 30.88 21.67 19.54
N ALA A 67 29.71 22.20 19.93
CA ALA A 67 29.58 23.01 21.15
C ALA A 67 29.89 22.19 22.40
N ARG A 68 29.35 20.97 22.50
CA ARG A 68 29.57 20.05 23.63
C ARG A 68 31.03 19.64 23.76
N SER A 69 31.63 19.15 22.67
CA SER A 69 33.04 18.74 22.66
C SER A 69 33.96 19.90 23.03
N THR A 70 33.67 21.11 22.56
CA THR A 70 34.45 22.30 22.92
C THR A 70 34.29 22.66 24.41
N ALA A 71 33.07 22.64 24.94
CA ALA A 71 32.81 22.89 26.36
C ALA A 71 33.50 21.85 27.25
N TYR A 72 33.41 20.56 26.89
CA TYR A 72 34.06 19.47 27.64
C TYR A 72 35.57 19.50 27.53
N ALA A 73 36.14 19.83 26.37
CA ALA A 73 37.59 20.01 26.23
C ALA A 73 38.11 21.15 27.13
N ILE A 74 37.42 22.29 27.15
CA ILE A 74 37.77 23.42 28.03
C ILE A 74 37.61 23.02 29.51
N SER A 75 36.57 22.28 29.84
CA SER A 75 36.31 21.77 31.19
C SER A 75 37.41 20.83 31.69
N GLY A 76 37.79 19.83 30.89
CA GLY A 76 38.81 18.85 31.27
C GLY A 76 40.20 19.48 31.42
N LEU A 77 40.61 20.35 30.49
CA LEU A 77 41.89 21.06 30.58
C LEU A 77 41.96 22.00 31.79
N LYS A 78 40.81 22.50 32.26
CA LYS A 78 40.72 23.31 33.46
C LYS A 78 40.92 22.49 34.73
N GLU A 79 40.33 21.30 34.81
CA GLU A 79 40.47 20.38 35.97
C GLU A 79 41.93 19.95 36.20
N GLU A 80 42.72 19.82 35.13
CA GLU A 80 44.15 19.52 35.21
C GLU A 80 45.03 20.74 35.58
N GLY A 81 44.44 21.94 35.70
CA GLY A 81 45.15 23.18 36.01
C GLY A 81 45.94 23.80 34.85
N ASN A 82 45.77 23.28 33.62
CA ASN A 82 46.63 23.57 32.48
C ASN A 82 46.08 24.62 31.49
N ILE A 83 44.87 25.15 31.69
CA ILE A 83 44.26 26.04 30.68
C ILE A 83 44.47 27.53 30.97
N ASN A 84 45.08 28.24 30.02
CA ASN A 84 45.19 29.69 30.00
C ASN A 84 44.26 30.32 28.93
N ARG A 85 44.15 31.66 28.91
CA ARG A 85 43.26 32.37 27.96
C ARG A 85 43.69 32.20 26.49
N GLU A 86 44.99 32.03 26.21
CA GLU A 86 45.51 31.83 24.86
C GLU A 86 45.18 30.43 24.32
N ASP A 87 45.17 29.42 25.19
CA ASP A 87 44.76 28.05 24.85
C ASP A 87 43.28 28.04 24.42
N VAL A 88 42.39 28.69 25.21
CA VAL A 88 40.98 28.79 24.85
C VAL A 88 40.78 29.58 23.56
N LEU A 89 41.51 30.69 23.35
CA LEU A 89 41.46 31.41 22.08
C LEU A 89 41.88 30.52 20.90
N SER A 90 42.87 29.66 21.08
CA SER A 90 43.37 28.75 20.04
C SER A 90 42.38 27.63 19.74
N ILE A 91 41.76 27.04 20.78
CA ILE A 91 40.69 26.05 20.65
C ILE A 91 39.51 26.66 19.88
N LEU A 92 38.97 27.79 20.33
CA LEU A 92 37.82 28.43 19.69
C LEU A 92 38.13 28.84 18.24
N LYS A 93 39.32 29.37 17.97
CA LYS A 93 39.76 29.71 16.60
C LYS A 93 39.86 28.47 15.72
N SER A 94 40.43 27.38 16.23
CA SER A 94 40.57 26.10 15.50
C SER A 94 39.20 25.51 15.18
N VAL A 95 38.29 25.49 16.15
CA VAL A 95 36.91 25.03 15.98
C VAL A 95 36.18 25.89 14.95
N ALA A 96 36.29 27.22 15.03
CA ALA A 96 35.70 28.12 14.02
C ALA A 96 36.27 27.92 12.61
N LYS A 97 37.55 27.54 12.50
CA LYS A 97 38.23 27.30 11.23
C LYS A 97 37.81 26.00 10.57
N ASN A 98 37.81 24.92 11.35
CA ASN A 98 37.75 23.56 10.83
C ASN A 98 36.32 23.02 10.72
N ASN A 99 35.31 23.77 11.19
CA ASN A 99 33.92 23.35 11.12
C ASN A 99 33.13 24.24 10.16
N GLU A 100 32.80 23.70 8.98
CA GLU A 100 32.07 24.42 7.94
C GLU A 100 30.62 24.75 8.36
N CYS A 101 29.99 23.89 9.16
CA CYS A 101 28.59 23.96 9.57
C CYS A 101 28.24 25.05 10.60
N ILE A 102 29.22 25.75 11.19
CA ILE A 102 28.97 26.86 12.13
C ILE A 102 29.39 28.21 11.52
N ALA A 103 28.60 29.24 11.79
CA ALA A 103 28.89 30.63 11.42
C ALA A 103 29.79 31.35 12.45
N GLY A 104 30.02 30.73 13.61
CA GLY A 104 30.91 31.25 14.62
C GLY A 104 30.87 30.43 15.91
N ILE A 105 31.78 30.73 16.82
CA ILE A 105 31.81 30.14 18.16
C ILE A 105 32.30 31.19 19.16
N PHE A 106 31.68 31.23 20.33
CA PHE A 106 32.09 32.11 21.40
C PHE A 106 32.11 31.39 22.74
N ALA A 107 32.79 32.00 23.71
CA ALA A 107 32.69 31.60 25.10
C ALA A 107 32.50 32.83 25.99
N VAL A 108 31.76 32.67 27.09
CA VAL A 108 31.60 33.68 28.13
C VAL A 108 31.85 33.02 29.47
N PHE A 109 32.87 33.48 30.18
CA PHE A 109 33.28 32.92 31.46
C PHE A 109 32.74 33.75 32.63
N GLU A 110 32.50 33.13 33.78
CA GLU A 110 32.28 33.85 35.04
C GLU A 110 33.51 34.71 35.40
N PRO A 111 33.33 35.85 36.09
CA PRO A 111 34.45 36.68 36.50
C PRO A 111 35.51 35.89 37.27
N ASN A 112 36.78 36.09 36.91
CA ASN A 112 37.96 35.45 37.49
C ASN A 112 38.03 33.91 37.35
N SER A 113 37.17 33.26 36.55
CA SER A 113 37.18 31.80 36.42
C SER A 113 38.37 31.27 35.59
N ILE A 114 38.93 32.10 34.70
CA ILE A 114 40.09 31.76 33.87
C ILE A 114 41.22 32.79 34.04
N GLY A 115 42.36 32.34 34.58
CA GLY A 115 43.51 33.19 34.92
C GLY A 115 43.42 33.91 36.27
N GLY A 116 42.32 33.74 37.03
CA GLY A 116 42.20 34.10 38.45
C GLY A 116 42.11 35.60 38.81
N ASN A 117 42.46 36.51 37.90
CA ASN A 117 42.35 37.95 38.10
C ASN A 117 42.08 38.70 36.79
N ASP A 118 40.81 38.97 36.51
CA ASP A 118 40.34 39.60 35.29
C ASP A 118 40.87 41.02 35.08
N SER A 119 41.09 41.78 36.16
CA SER A 119 41.53 43.19 36.06
C SER A 119 42.91 43.35 35.40
N ARG A 120 43.74 42.30 35.41
CA ARG A 120 45.04 42.27 34.72
C ARG A 120 44.93 42.13 33.20
N TYR A 121 43.75 41.81 32.69
CA TYR A 121 43.50 41.54 31.29
C TYR A 121 42.66 42.63 30.60
N ILE A 122 42.41 43.76 31.26
CA ILE A 122 41.80 44.93 30.63
C ILE A 122 42.65 45.35 29.41
N GLY A 123 42.01 45.44 28.24
CA GLY A 123 42.68 45.72 26.96
C GLY A 123 43.42 44.52 26.32
N ARG A 124 43.40 43.33 26.93
CA ARG A 124 43.92 42.09 26.32
C ARG A 124 42.86 41.42 25.45
N LYS A 125 43.31 40.81 24.34
CA LYS A 125 42.45 40.12 23.38
C LYS A 125 41.56 39.08 24.06
N GLY A 126 40.25 39.13 23.77
CA GLY A 126 39.25 38.24 24.37
C GLY A 126 38.69 38.74 25.70
N SER A 127 39.08 39.92 26.16
CA SER A 127 38.59 40.49 27.42
C SER A 127 37.77 41.75 27.17
N ASP A 128 36.68 41.91 27.91
CA ASP A 128 35.85 43.12 27.89
C ASP A 128 36.49 44.28 28.68
N GLU A 129 35.73 45.37 28.88
CA GLU A 129 36.15 46.55 29.65
C GLU A 129 36.42 46.25 31.13
N THR A 130 35.85 45.17 31.67
CA THR A 130 36.09 44.70 33.05
C THR A 130 37.27 43.73 33.15
N GLY A 131 37.81 43.30 32.00
CA GLY A 131 38.85 42.28 31.90
C GLY A 131 38.30 40.85 31.90
N ARG A 132 36.98 40.67 31.88
CA ARG A 132 36.29 39.38 31.84
C ARG A 132 36.46 38.73 30.48
N PHE A 133 36.69 37.42 30.47
CA PHE A 133 37.01 36.68 29.25
C PHE A 133 35.75 36.28 28.46
N VAL A 134 35.55 36.90 27.30
CA VAL A 134 34.36 36.79 26.44
C VAL A 134 34.70 36.72 24.93
N PRO A 135 35.60 35.81 24.49
CA PRO A 135 36.03 35.76 23.10
C PRO A 135 34.94 35.28 22.13
N PHE A 136 34.87 35.89 20.95
CA PHE A 136 33.99 35.48 19.86
C PHE A 136 34.74 35.39 18.53
N PHE A 137 34.73 34.21 17.91
CA PHE A 137 35.18 34.02 16.54
C PHE A 137 33.98 33.87 15.60
N LYS A 138 33.88 34.76 14.60
CA LYS A 138 32.85 34.76 13.57
C LYS A 138 33.44 34.35 12.23
N LYS A 139 32.69 33.61 11.43
CA LYS A 139 33.08 33.18 10.09
C LYS A 139 32.17 33.83 9.05
N PHE A 140 32.76 34.66 8.19
CA PHE A 140 32.09 35.29 7.04
C PHE A 140 33.15 35.66 5.98
N ASP A 141 32.75 35.81 4.72
CA ASP A 141 33.63 36.10 3.59
C ASP A 141 34.85 35.16 3.49
N ASN A 142 34.63 33.87 3.81
CA ASN A 142 35.65 32.81 3.87
C ASN A 142 36.84 33.12 4.80
N LYS A 143 36.65 33.99 5.81
CA LYS A 143 37.66 34.39 6.80
C LYS A 143 37.11 34.26 8.22
N ILE A 144 38.04 34.05 9.16
CA ILE A 144 37.75 34.09 10.60
C ILE A 144 38.02 35.49 11.11
N ASN A 145 36.99 36.09 11.69
CA ASN A 145 37.02 37.41 12.29
C ASN A 145 36.87 37.27 13.80
N PHE A 146 37.57 38.12 14.54
CA PHE A 146 37.55 38.11 16.01
C PHE A 146 36.75 39.30 16.53
N ASP A 147 35.95 39.06 17.56
CA ASP A 147 35.13 40.06 18.24
C ASP A 147 34.97 39.67 19.72
N LEU A 148 34.24 40.49 20.47
CA LEU A 148 33.84 40.20 21.85
C LEU A 148 32.33 39.96 21.90
N VAL A 149 31.90 39.02 22.73
CA VAL A 149 30.48 38.82 23.03
C VAL A 149 29.94 40.08 23.71
N LYS A 150 28.65 40.37 23.52
CA LYS A 150 27.90 41.46 24.18
C LYS A 150 26.61 40.89 24.78
N ASP A 151 25.88 41.71 25.53
CA ASP A 151 24.53 41.41 26.01
C ASP A 151 24.42 40.18 26.94
N TYR A 152 25.41 39.93 27.82
CA TYR A 152 25.45 38.80 28.76
C TYR A 152 25.30 39.19 30.24
N HIS A 153 25.00 40.46 30.55
CA HIS A 153 24.71 40.92 31.90
C HIS A 153 23.22 40.76 32.24
N GLU A 154 22.86 40.69 33.53
CA GLU A 154 21.48 40.40 33.97
C GLU A 154 20.42 41.37 33.44
N ASN A 155 20.80 42.62 33.17
CA ASN A 155 19.90 43.65 32.68
C ASN A 155 19.80 43.69 31.14
N ASP A 156 20.60 42.90 30.43
CA ASP A 156 20.60 42.91 28.97
C ASP A 156 19.44 42.08 28.43
N SER A 157 18.67 42.63 27.50
CA SER A 157 17.51 41.94 26.90
C SER A 157 17.90 40.67 26.10
N GLY A 158 19.17 40.55 25.72
CA GLY A 158 19.72 39.41 24.97
C GLY A 158 20.42 38.36 25.82
N ASN A 159 20.43 38.47 27.15
CA ASN A 159 21.28 37.65 28.02
C ASN A 159 20.87 36.18 28.20
N LYS A 160 19.78 35.75 27.56
CA LYS A 160 19.21 34.41 27.76
C LYS A 160 20.22 33.30 27.48
N PHE A 161 21.04 33.46 26.44
CA PHE A 161 22.11 32.53 26.10
C PHE A 161 23.08 32.29 27.28
N TYR A 162 23.30 33.28 28.13
CA TYR A 162 24.20 33.15 29.29
C TYR A 162 23.46 32.80 30.58
N MET A 163 22.36 33.51 30.87
CA MET A 163 21.64 33.42 32.15
C MET A 163 20.89 32.10 32.30
N TYR A 164 20.33 31.54 31.23
CA TYR A 164 19.60 30.27 31.33
C TYR A 164 20.53 29.09 31.66
N PRO A 165 21.65 28.86 30.96
CA PRO A 165 22.60 27.82 31.35
C PRO A 165 23.23 28.06 32.72
N LYS A 166 23.46 29.33 33.12
CA LYS A 166 23.93 29.69 34.46
C LYS A 166 22.96 29.26 35.56
N ASN A 167 21.67 29.53 35.39
CA ASN A 167 20.66 29.29 36.42
C ASN A 167 20.18 27.84 36.46
N THR A 168 20.12 27.16 35.31
CA THR A 168 19.58 25.81 35.20
C THR A 168 20.65 24.72 35.15
N GLY A 169 21.87 25.07 34.75
CA GLY A 169 22.91 24.11 34.43
C GLY A 169 22.64 23.29 33.15
N ASN A 170 21.60 23.64 32.38
CA ASN A 170 21.20 22.92 31.18
C ASN A 170 21.60 23.66 29.90
N GLU A 171 21.65 22.91 28.82
CA GLU A 171 21.90 23.42 27.48
C GLU A 171 20.70 24.22 26.96
N LEU A 172 20.96 25.14 26.03
CA LEU A 172 19.94 26.00 25.44
C LEU A 172 20.19 26.12 23.94
N ILE A 173 19.14 25.98 23.14
CA ILE A 173 19.11 26.61 21.82
C ILE A 173 18.41 27.96 21.96
N ASP A 174 19.12 29.04 21.66
CA ASP A 174 18.56 30.37 21.83
C ASP A 174 17.55 30.70 20.73
N ASN A 175 16.69 31.68 21.01
CA ASN A 175 15.74 32.14 20.02
C ASN A 175 16.47 32.70 18.80
N PRO A 176 15.97 32.48 17.57
CA PRO A 176 16.63 33.03 16.42
C PRO A 176 16.60 34.56 16.42
N VAL A 177 17.70 35.16 15.98
CA VAL A 177 17.90 36.60 15.90
C VAL A 177 18.52 36.97 14.57
N ILE A 178 18.20 38.16 14.06
CA ILE A 178 18.88 38.71 12.88
C ILE A 178 20.20 39.29 13.35
N TYR A 179 21.31 38.68 12.93
CA TYR A 179 22.65 39.06 13.35
C TYR A 179 23.51 39.49 12.16
N PRO A 180 24.30 40.57 12.28
CA PRO A 180 25.23 40.99 11.23
C PRO A 180 26.45 40.06 11.18
N LEU A 181 26.60 39.33 10.07
CA LEU A 181 27.78 38.56 9.72
C LEU A 181 28.44 39.21 8.50
N GLY A 182 29.48 40.02 8.75
CA GLY A 182 30.08 40.89 7.74
C GLY A 182 29.12 41.99 7.29
N ASN A 183 28.98 42.19 5.98
CA ASN A 183 28.01 43.10 5.39
C ASN A 183 26.60 42.50 5.25
N SER A 184 26.43 41.20 5.54
CA SER A 184 25.15 40.49 5.41
C SER A 184 24.43 40.40 6.76
N LYS A 185 23.13 40.70 6.78
CA LYS A 185 22.26 40.40 7.93
C LYS A 185 21.69 39.00 7.72
N LYS A 186 21.98 38.08 8.63
CA LYS A 186 21.54 36.68 8.54
C LYS A 186 20.69 36.31 9.75
N LEU A 187 19.72 35.43 9.55
CA LEU A 187 18.98 34.84 10.64
C LEU A 187 19.83 33.73 11.26
N VAL A 188 20.19 33.87 12.53
CA VAL A 188 21.06 32.92 13.22
C VAL A 188 20.44 32.50 14.54
N THR A 189 20.92 31.39 15.09
CA THR A 189 20.69 30.98 16.48
C THR A 189 22.01 30.58 17.13
N ALA A 190 22.03 30.49 18.45
CA ALA A 190 23.16 29.98 19.20
C ALA A 190 22.77 28.69 19.93
N TYR A 191 23.54 27.63 19.75
CA TYR A 191 23.48 26.45 20.62
C TYR A 191 24.47 26.62 21.75
N VAL A 192 24.00 26.62 22.99
CA VAL A 192 24.76 27.02 24.17
C VAL A 192 24.90 25.86 25.14
N VAL A 193 26.14 25.58 25.52
CA VAL A 193 26.51 24.50 26.44
C VAL A 193 27.19 25.11 27.68
N PRO A 194 26.73 24.79 28.90
CA PRO A 194 27.39 25.26 30.12
C PRO A 194 28.73 24.54 30.33
N ILE A 195 29.74 25.31 30.70
CA ILE A 195 31.04 24.81 31.15
C ILE A 195 30.96 24.65 32.67
N LYS A 196 31.32 23.47 33.19
CA LYS A 196 31.22 23.16 34.63
C LYS A 196 32.53 22.57 35.16
N GLU A 197 33.05 23.08 36.25
CA GLU A 197 34.20 22.49 36.97
C GLU A 197 33.70 21.90 38.28
N ASN A 198 33.91 20.59 38.49
CA ASN A 198 33.39 19.88 39.67
C ASN A 198 31.88 20.12 39.91
N GLY A 199 31.09 20.24 38.84
CA GLY A 199 29.65 20.52 38.89
C GLY A 199 29.27 22.00 39.09
N LYS A 200 30.22 22.91 39.31
CA LYS A 200 29.97 24.36 39.44
C LYS A 200 30.04 25.05 38.08
N PHE A 201 29.04 25.89 37.78
CA PHE A 201 29.01 26.68 36.55
C PHE A 201 30.20 27.66 36.48
N MET A 202 30.92 27.63 35.35
CA MET A 202 32.08 28.50 35.08
C MET A 202 31.88 29.44 33.90
N GLY A 203 30.89 29.18 33.05
CA GLY A 203 30.70 29.89 31.81
C GLY A 203 29.90 29.08 30.80
N VAL A 204 29.88 29.57 29.56
CA VAL A 204 29.24 28.89 28.43
C VAL A 204 30.17 28.87 27.23
N VAL A 205 30.05 27.83 26.41
CA VAL A 205 30.47 27.84 25.00
C VAL A 205 29.20 27.85 24.15
N ALA A 206 29.20 28.63 23.07
CA ALA A 206 28.10 28.59 22.13
C ALA A 206 28.58 28.58 20.68
N THR A 207 27.92 27.79 19.84
CA THR A 207 28.09 27.78 18.39
C THR A 207 26.97 28.59 17.74
N ILE A 208 27.33 29.47 16.80
CA ILE A 208 26.37 30.23 16.00
C ILE A 208 26.03 29.43 14.75
N ILE A 209 24.74 29.22 14.52
CA ILE A 209 24.19 28.48 13.39
C ILE A 209 23.56 29.48 12.42
N ASP A 210 23.98 29.47 11.16
CA ASP A 210 23.27 30.18 10.09
C ASP A 210 22.01 29.39 9.73
N LEU A 211 20.84 29.95 10.05
CA LEU A 211 19.57 29.25 9.82
C LEU A 211 19.16 29.27 8.34
N GLY A 212 19.88 30.01 7.48
CA GLY A 212 19.67 29.98 6.03
C GLY A 212 19.81 28.59 5.42
N ILE A 213 20.61 27.70 6.03
CA ILE A 213 20.76 26.31 5.59
C ILE A 213 19.43 25.54 5.55
N PHE A 214 18.48 25.91 6.43
CA PHE A 214 17.18 25.27 6.49
C PHE A 214 16.22 25.78 5.42
N GLN A 215 16.42 27.00 4.91
CA GLN A 215 15.65 27.53 3.79
C GLN A 215 15.90 26.68 2.54
N ASP A 216 17.17 26.41 2.21
CA ASP A 216 17.56 25.55 1.10
C ASP A 216 16.98 24.13 1.24
N LEU A 217 16.98 23.59 2.48
CA LEU A 217 16.46 22.27 2.78
C LEU A 217 14.94 22.18 2.55
N ILE A 218 14.20 23.23 2.93
CA ILE A 218 12.76 23.33 2.70
C ILE A 218 12.43 23.54 1.22
N GLU A 219 13.19 24.36 0.50
CA GLU A 219 12.95 24.66 -0.92
C GLU A 219 13.27 23.49 -1.84
N LYS A 220 14.43 22.81 -1.65
CA LYS A 220 14.85 21.66 -2.48
C LYS A 220 13.97 20.42 -2.30
N ASN A 221 13.16 20.37 -1.24
CA ASN A 221 12.35 19.21 -0.89
C ASN A 221 10.84 19.53 -0.85
N SER A 222 10.38 20.44 -1.72
CA SER A 222 8.98 20.84 -1.77
C SER A 222 8.04 19.64 -2.02
N LEU A 223 6.92 19.62 -1.32
CA LEU A 223 5.83 18.66 -1.51
C LEU A 223 5.03 19.05 -2.76
N GLU A 224 4.50 18.07 -3.50
CA GLU A 224 3.85 18.27 -4.80
C GLU A 224 2.85 19.45 -4.86
N GLU A 225 2.88 20.17 -6.00
CA GLU A 225 2.01 21.28 -6.44
C GLU A 225 1.74 22.41 -5.42
N THR A 226 0.94 22.12 -4.39
CA THR A 226 0.43 23.10 -3.42
C THR A 226 0.84 22.81 -1.99
N GLY A 227 1.43 21.64 -1.72
CA GLY A 227 1.98 21.30 -0.41
C GLY A 227 3.32 21.99 -0.17
N PHE A 228 3.69 22.15 1.10
CA PHE A 228 5.02 22.61 1.48
C PHE A 228 5.29 22.38 2.95
N ALA A 229 6.56 22.32 3.31
CA ALA A 229 6.99 22.36 4.71
C ALA A 229 7.47 23.79 5.07
N PHE A 230 7.40 24.14 6.34
CA PHE A 230 8.03 25.32 6.89
C PHE A 230 8.46 25.05 8.32
N PHE A 231 9.48 25.74 8.80
CA PHE A 231 10.11 25.47 10.08
C PHE A 231 9.94 26.65 11.01
N VAL A 232 9.51 26.38 12.25
CA VAL A 232 9.16 27.40 13.24
C VAL A 232 9.90 27.12 14.55
N ALA A 233 10.54 28.15 15.09
CA ALA A 233 11.19 28.08 16.40
C ALA A 233 10.18 28.08 17.55
N ASN A 234 10.62 27.67 18.74
CA ASN A 234 9.77 27.57 19.94
C ASN A 234 9.02 28.88 20.28
N ASN A 235 9.62 30.04 19.99
CA ASN A 235 9.03 31.36 20.20
C ASN A 235 8.05 31.81 19.08
N GLY A 236 7.81 30.96 18.09
CA GLY A 236 6.95 31.23 16.95
C GLY A 236 7.63 31.95 15.79
N LEU A 237 8.94 32.19 15.84
CA LEU A 237 9.65 32.81 14.73
C LEU A 237 9.81 31.81 13.57
N THR A 238 9.41 32.20 12.37
CA THR A 238 9.56 31.38 11.18
C THR A 238 11.02 31.35 10.75
N VAL A 239 11.62 30.17 10.76
CA VAL A 239 13.04 29.93 10.47
C VAL A 239 13.26 29.69 8.98
N ALA A 240 12.41 28.87 8.37
CA ALA A 240 12.44 28.57 6.95
C ALA A 240 11.02 28.43 6.44
N HIS A 241 10.71 29.01 5.28
CA HIS A 241 9.38 28.98 4.70
C HIS A 241 9.47 29.30 3.22
N PRO A 242 8.81 28.54 2.33
CA PRO A 242 8.83 28.85 0.89
C PRO A 242 8.23 30.23 0.63
N GLU A 243 8.71 30.89 -0.41
CA GLU A 243 8.13 32.17 -0.82
C GLU A 243 6.66 31.99 -1.25
N ILE A 244 5.78 32.86 -0.76
CA ILE A 244 4.35 32.84 -1.11
C ILE A 244 3.98 34.21 -1.68
N ASN A 245 3.53 34.22 -2.93
CA ASN A 245 3.10 35.44 -3.64
C ASN A 245 4.14 36.57 -3.65
N GLY A 246 5.44 36.23 -3.68
CA GLY A 246 6.53 37.22 -3.67
C GLY A 246 6.90 37.76 -2.28
N GLU A 247 6.32 37.21 -1.21
CA GLU A 247 6.66 37.56 0.16
C GLU A 247 7.28 36.38 0.92
N SER A 248 8.42 36.66 1.58
CA SER A 248 9.02 35.74 2.52
C SER A 248 8.40 35.87 3.92
N MET A 249 8.12 34.71 4.53
CA MET A 249 7.69 34.62 5.92
C MET A 249 8.86 34.42 6.90
N VAL A 250 10.07 34.20 6.39
CA VAL A 250 11.26 33.99 7.22
C VAL A 250 11.51 35.23 8.10
N GLY A 251 11.72 35.01 9.40
CA GLY A 251 11.89 36.07 10.40
C GLY A 251 10.59 36.76 10.84
N LYS A 252 9.41 36.41 10.30
CA LYS A 252 8.11 36.86 10.83
C LYS A 252 7.64 35.90 11.94
N ASN A 253 6.76 36.39 12.84
CA ASN A 253 6.22 35.57 13.91
C ASN A 253 4.96 34.83 13.44
N PHE A 254 5.04 33.51 13.34
CA PHE A 254 3.98 32.62 12.89
C PHE A 254 2.77 32.57 13.84
N PHE A 255 2.94 32.77 15.15
CA PHE A 255 1.81 32.77 16.07
C PHE A 255 0.83 33.90 15.76
N LYS A 256 1.30 35.05 15.26
CA LYS A 256 0.41 36.11 14.77
C LYS A 256 -0.48 35.63 13.61
N VAL A 257 0.10 34.88 12.68
CA VAL A 257 -0.61 34.29 11.52
C VAL A 257 -1.65 33.26 11.96
N LEU A 258 -1.37 32.51 13.04
CA LEU A 258 -2.34 31.58 13.64
C LEU A 258 -3.58 32.33 14.14
N TYR A 259 -3.40 33.44 14.86
CA TYR A 259 -4.52 34.18 15.46
C TYR A 259 -5.33 35.02 14.46
N GLU A 260 -4.75 35.39 13.32
CA GLU A 260 -5.48 36.01 12.20
C GLU A 260 -6.61 35.10 11.66
N ASN A 261 -6.50 33.78 11.88
CA ASN A 261 -7.44 32.77 11.38
C ASN A 261 -8.29 32.11 12.48
N GLY A 262 -8.46 32.76 13.64
CA GLY A 262 -9.28 32.31 14.77
C GLY A 262 -8.49 31.93 16.03
N ASP A 263 -9.17 31.44 17.08
CA ASP A 263 -8.51 30.97 18.31
C ASP A 263 -7.79 29.64 18.05
N ASN A 264 -6.47 29.75 17.86
CA ASN A 264 -5.58 28.65 17.48
C ASN A 264 -4.54 28.35 18.57
N LYS A 265 -4.85 28.68 19.83
CA LYS A 265 -3.93 28.52 20.97
C LYS A 265 -3.36 27.11 21.11
N TYR A 266 -4.18 26.09 20.85
CA TYR A 266 -3.74 24.69 20.90
C TYR A 266 -2.61 24.34 19.89
N LYS A 267 -2.49 25.07 18.78
CA LYS A 267 -1.41 24.91 17.80
C LYS A 267 -0.11 25.56 18.29
N GLU A 268 -0.24 26.70 18.95
CA GLU A 268 0.89 27.35 19.64
C GLU A 268 1.39 26.47 20.79
N ASP A 269 0.49 25.95 21.62
CA ASP A 269 0.82 25.03 22.71
C ASP A 269 1.52 23.78 22.17
N ALA A 270 1.08 23.22 21.03
CA ALA A 270 1.73 22.08 20.41
C ALA A 270 3.19 22.37 20.00
N ILE A 271 3.47 23.56 19.45
CA ILE A 271 4.83 23.98 19.11
C ILE A 271 5.67 24.18 20.37
N LYS A 272 5.13 24.85 21.39
CA LYS A 272 5.86 25.19 22.63
C LYS A 272 6.17 23.98 23.48
N GLU A 273 5.23 23.04 23.57
CA GLU A 273 5.33 21.83 24.39
C GLU A 273 5.95 20.65 23.63
N GLY A 274 6.18 20.78 22.32
CA GLY A 274 6.76 19.73 21.50
C GLY A 274 5.80 18.55 21.26
N LYS A 275 4.52 18.83 20.98
CA LYS A 275 3.51 17.81 20.69
C LYS A 275 3.29 17.65 19.20
N PHE A 276 3.26 16.40 18.75
CA PHE A 276 2.79 16.08 17.41
C PHE A 276 1.29 16.41 17.29
N LEU A 277 0.92 17.16 16.25
CA LEU A 277 -0.47 17.58 16.04
C LEU A 277 -0.82 17.58 14.55
N VAL A 278 -1.89 16.88 14.20
CA VAL A 278 -2.53 16.99 12.88
C VAL A 278 -3.82 17.77 13.04
N THR A 279 -3.97 18.89 12.34
CA THR A 279 -5.15 19.75 12.47
C THR A 279 -5.44 20.52 11.19
N LYS A 280 -6.61 21.12 11.07
CA LYS A 280 -6.95 21.96 9.93
C LYS A 280 -6.22 23.30 10.01
N GLY A 281 -5.68 23.74 8.88
CA GLY A 281 -5.08 25.05 8.68
C GLY A 281 -5.49 25.64 7.33
N VAL A 282 -5.01 26.85 7.06
CA VAL A 282 -5.19 27.51 5.76
C VAL A 282 -3.89 27.34 4.97
N ASN A 283 -3.99 26.81 3.76
CA ASN A 283 -2.86 26.80 2.85
C ASN A 283 -2.63 28.23 2.34
N LEU A 284 -1.54 28.85 2.80
CA LEU A 284 -1.23 30.24 2.47
C LEU A 284 -0.99 30.49 0.98
N LYS A 285 -0.66 29.46 0.18
CA LYS A 285 -0.48 29.61 -1.29
C LYS A 285 -1.81 29.83 -2.03
N ASN A 286 -2.91 29.28 -1.54
CA ASN A 286 -4.18 29.29 -2.27
C ASN A 286 -5.43 29.64 -1.44
N GLY A 287 -5.27 29.91 -0.14
CA GLY A 287 -6.35 30.28 0.78
C GLY A 287 -7.32 29.15 1.13
N LYS A 288 -7.12 27.92 0.64
CA LYS A 288 -8.01 26.78 0.92
C LYS A 288 -7.68 26.14 2.26
N THR A 289 -8.70 25.63 2.95
CA THR A 289 -8.49 24.82 4.15
C THR A 289 -7.84 23.48 3.78
N THR A 290 -6.75 23.13 4.47
CA THR A 290 -6.04 21.85 4.32
C THR A 290 -5.65 21.30 5.70
N GLU A 291 -5.11 20.09 5.75
CA GLU A 291 -4.51 19.54 6.97
C GLU A 291 -3.05 20.04 7.09
N VAL A 292 -2.66 20.41 8.30
CA VAL A 292 -1.32 20.84 8.67
C VAL A 292 -0.82 19.94 9.79
N ILE A 293 0.38 19.41 9.60
CA ILE A 293 1.05 18.50 10.53
C ILE A 293 2.14 19.30 11.23
N TYR A 294 2.10 19.35 12.55
CA TYR A 294 3.11 19.95 13.40
C TYR A 294 3.94 18.82 14.00
N THR A 295 5.19 18.70 13.57
CA THR A 295 6.12 17.67 14.03
C THR A 295 7.18 18.30 14.92
N PRO A 296 7.28 17.90 16.20
CA PRO A 296 8.24 18.46 17.11
C PRO A 296 9.66 18.02 16.75
N ILE A 297 10.60 18.96 16.83
CA ILE A 297 12.04 18.71 16.71
C ILE A 297 12.64 19.06 18.06
N LYS A 298 13.06 18.02 18.78
CA LYS A 298 13.83 18.17 20.01
C LYS A 298 15.29 18.33 19.63
N ILE A 299 15.89 19.45 20.02
CA ILE A 299 17.27 19.79 19.69
C ILE A 299 18.10 19.52 20.94
N GLY A 300 18.92 18.46 20.91
CA GLY A 300 19.73 18.07 22.06
C GLY A 300 18.93 17.83 23.35
N ASP A 301 19.55 18.17 24.47
CA ASP A 301 18.92 18.12 25.80
C ASP A 301 18.30 19.47 26.19
N THR A 302 17.76 20.20 25.21
CA THR A 302 17.08 21.47 25.44
C THR A 302 15.59 21.28 25.73
N ASN A 303 15.00 22.22 26.46
CA ASN A 303 13.56 22.22 26.81
C ASN A 303 12.71 23.12 25.91
N THR A 304 13.26 23.56 24.78
CA THR A 304 12.59 24.46 23.84
C THR A 304 12.49 23.78 22.48
N PRO A 305 11.56 22.81 22.32
CA PRO A 305 11.38 22.12 21.05
C PRO A 305 10.95 23.09 19.96
N TRP A 306 11.47 22.91 18.76
CA TRP A 306 11.03 23.63 17.57
C TRP A 306 10.06 22.73 16.81
N SER A 307 9.44 23.22 15.74
CA SER A 307 8.48 22.41 14.99
C SER A 307 8.62 22.58 13.50
N LEU A 308 8.72 21.44 12.81
CA LEU A 308 8.50 21.38 11.38
C LEU A 308 7.00 21.29 11.14
N CYS A 309 6.49 22.22 10.34
CA CYS A 309 5.09 22.28 9.98
C CYS A 309 4.94 21.88 8.51
N VAL A 310 4.17 20.84 8.23
CA VAL A 310 3.90 20.35 6.87
C VAL A 310 2.48 20.68 6.48
N VAL A 311 2.32 21.49 5.44
CA VAL A 311 1.04 21.87 4.83
C VAL A 311 0.73 20.88 3.71
N MET A 312 -0.39 20.19 3.84
CA MET A 312 -0.80 19.16 2.87
C MET A 312 -1.24 19.78 1.52
N PRO A 313 -0.84 19.18 0.37
CA PRO A 313 -1.34 19.59 -0.94
C PRO A 313 -2.87 19.51 -1.02
N THR A 314 -3.49 20.54 -1.59
CA THR A 314 -4.95 20.59 -1.76
C THR A 314 -5.43 19.70 -2.92
N SER A 315 -4.56 19.39 -3.88
CA SER A 315 -4.88 18.52 -5.03
C SER A 315 -5.18 17.08 -4.61
N ILE A 316 -4.60 16.59 -3.52
CA ILE A 316 -4.92 15.27 -2.95
C ILE A 316 -6.40 15.21 -2.52
N LEU A 317 -6.91 16.25 -1.86
CA LEU A 317 -8.32 16.33 -1.46
C LEU A 317 -9.25 16.43 -2.69
N GLU A 318 -8.80 17.08 -3.75
CA GLU A 318 -9.56 17.21 -5.01
C GLU A 318 -9.62 15.89 -5.79
N GLN A 319 -8.55 15.09 -5.78
CA GLN A 319 -8.55 13.74 -6.38
C GLN A 319 -9.53 12.80 -5.66
N VAL A 320 -9.56 12.84 -4.33
CA VAL A 320 -10.54 12.08 -3.52
C VAL A 320 -11.97 12.51 -3.85
N ASN A 321 -12.23 13.82 -3.92
CA ASN A 321 -13.55 14.34 -4.29
C ASN A 321 -13.95 13.98 -5.72
N ARG A 322 -12.99 13.92 -6.67
CA ARG A 322 -13.24 13.54 -8.06
C ARG A 322 -13.67 12.08 -8.17
N VAL A 323 -12.95 11.16 -7.52
CA VAL A 323 -13.34 9.74 -7.44
C VAL A 323 -14.71 9.60 -6.78
N GLN A 324 -14.97 10.36 -5.70
CA GLN A 324 -16.27 10.38 -5.03
C GLN A 324 -17.41 10.79 -5.96
N TRP A 325 -17.24 11.86 -6.76
CA TRP A 325 -18.25 12.29 -7.73
C TRP A 325 -18.46 11.27 -8.85
N PHE A 326 -17.39 10.64 -9.36
CA PHE A 326 -17.51 9.57 -10.33
C PHE A 326 -18.31 8.37 -9.79
N SER A 327 -18.04 7.94 -8.55
CA SER A 327 -18.80 6.84 -7.91
C SER A 327 -20.27 7.19 -7.70
N ILE A 328 -20.59 8.44 -7.33
CA ILE A 328 -21.98 8.90 -7.17
C ILE A 328 -22.70 8.91 -8.53
N ILE A 329 -22.10 9.50 -9.56
CA ILE A 329 -22.69 9.59 -10.90
C ILE A 329 -22.94 8.19 -11.47
N PHE A 330 -21.96 7.30 -11.38
CA PHE A 330 -22.08 5.92 -11.86
C PHE A 330 -23.21 5.16 -11.14
N SER A 331 -23.33 5.35 -9.83
CA SER A 331 -24.41 4.73 -9.04
C SER A 331 -25.79 5.29 -9.38
N VAL A 332 -25.90 6.59 -9.65
CA VAL A 332 -27.14 7.24 -10.10
C VAL A 332 -27.56 6.70 -11.48
N ILE A 333 -26.62 6.50 -12.39
CA ILE A 333 -26.88 5.91 -13.72
C ILE A 333 -27.45 4.49 -13.57
N ILE A 334 -26.83 3.64 -12.74
CA ILE A 334 -27.34 2.28 -12.47
C ILE A 334 -28.77 2.33 -11.92
N LEU A 335 -29.07 3.27 -11.03
CA LEU A 335 -30.41 3.42 -10.44
C LEU A 335 -31.46 3.82 -11.50
N PHE A 336 -31.13 4.73 -12.42
CA PHE A 336 -32.02 5.09 -13.52
C PHE A 336 -32.26 3.93 -14.50
N VAL A 337 -31.21 3.15 -14.80
CA VAL A 337 -31.33 1.95 -15.65
C VAL A 337 -32.23 0.90 -15.00
N LEU A 338 -32.04 0.60 -13.71
CA LEU A 338 -32.86 -0.35 -12.96
C LEU A 338 -34.32 0.12 -12.86
N GLY A 339 -34.54 1.41 -12.59
CA GLY A 339 -35.87 2.01 -12.58
C GLY A 339 -36.59 1.92 -13.92
N GLY A 340 -35.86 2.13 -15.04
CA GLY A 340 -36.38 1.97 -16.39
C GLY A 340 -36.78 0.53 -16.71
N VAL A 341 -35.97 -0.45 -16.32
CA VAL A 341 -36.26 -1.89 -16.50
C VAL A 341 -37.48 -2.32 -15.69
N ILE A 342 -37.58 -1.91 -14.43
CA ILE A 342 -38.75 -2.21 -13.58
C ILE A 342 -40.02 -1.55 -14.13
N HIS A 343 -39.93 -0.31 -14.62
CA HIS A 343 -41.06 0.38 -15.26
C HIS A 343 -41.55 -0.34 -16.52
N PHE A 344 -40.63 -0.82 -17.35
CA PHE A 344 -40.94 -1.57 -18.55
C PHE A 344 -41.68 -2.88 -18.23
N LEU A 345 -41.19 -3.64 -17.24
CA LEU A 345 -41.78 -4.92 -16.84
C LEU A 345 -43.20 -4.75 -16.27
N ILE A 346 -43.43 -3.82 -15.34
CA ILE A 346 -44.75 -3.61 -14.72
C ILE A 346 -45.78 -3.06 -15.73
N SER A 347 -45.37 -2.13 -16.60
CA SER A 347 -46.28 -1.50 -17.56
C SER A 347 -46.72 -2.47 -18.66
N LYS A 348 -45.83 -3.35 -19.13
CA LYS A 348 -46.11 -4.29 -20.23
C LYS A 348 -46.82 -5.55 -19.75
N ILE A 349 -46.45 -6.08 -18.58
CA ILE A 349 -46.94 -7.38 -18.11
C ILE A 349 -48.25 -7.27 -17.33
N VAL A 350 -48.49 -6.18 -16.59
CA VAL A 350 -49.64 -6.11 -15.65
C VAL A 350 -50.65 -5.01 -16.00
N ALA A 351 -50.21 -3.79 -16.31
CA ALA A 351 -51.12 -2.63 -16.36
C ALA A 351 -51.98 -2.53 -17.65
N ARG A 352 -51.44 -2.91 -18.83
CA ARG A 352 -52.17 -2.83 -20.11
C ARG A 352 -53.37 -3.78 -20.21
N PRO A 353 -53.25 -5.09 -19.91
CA PRO A 353 -54.36 -6.04 -20.03
C PRO A 353 -55.57 -5.69 -19.15
N LEU A 354 -55.34 -5.18 -17.93
CA LEU A 354 -56.41 -4.78 -17.01
C LEU A 354 -57.22 -3.56 -17.49
N LEU A 355 -56.60 -2.65 -18.24
CA LEU A 355 -57.31 -1.49 -18.82
C LEU A 355 -58.19 -1.89 -20.01
N MET A 356 -57.82 -2.91 -20.78
CA MET A 356 -58.60 -3.39 -21.92
C MET A 356 -59.90 -4.08 -21.48
N ILE A 357 -59.87 -4.88 -20.40
CA ILE A 357 -61.08 -5.50 -19.83
C ILE A 357 -62.10 -4.45 -19.37
N SER A 358 -61.63 -3.34 -18.79
CA SER A 358 -62.50 -2.23 -18.38
C SER A 358 -63.18 -1.53 -19.55
N ASP A 359 -62.53 -1.46 -20.72
CA ASP A 359 -63.12 -0.86 -21.93
C ASP A 359 -64.20 -1.78 -22.54
N TYR A 360 -63.93 -3.09 -22.62
CA TYR A 360 -64.90 -4.08 -23.11
C TYR A 360 -66.18 -4.10 -22.28
N ALA A 361 -66.07 -4.04 -20.95
CA ALA A 361 -67.23 -3.95 -20.05
C ALA A 361 -68.12 -2.73 -20.35
N SER A 362 -67.53 -1.59 -20.73
CA SER A 362 -68.28 -0.37 -21.04
C SER A 362 -69.00 -0.41 -22.39
N LYS A 363 -68.56 -1.24 -23.35
CA LYS A 363 -69.20 -1.37 -24.68
C LYS A 363 -70.46 -2.24 -24.61
N ILE A 364 -70.39 -3.39 -23.92
CA ILE A 364 -71.55 -4.27 -23.67
C ILE A 364 -72.68 -3.50 -22.98
N ALA A 365 -72.35 -2.67 -21.98
CA ALA A 365 -73.33 -1.89 -21.23
C ALA A 365 -74.10 -0.85 -22.07
N ARG A 366 -73.62 -0.49 -23.27
CA ARG A 366 -74.26 0.49 -24.17
C ARG A 366 -75.09 -0.16 -25.29
N GLY A 367 -75.21 -1.49 -25.30
CA GLY A 367 -75.94 -2.24 -26.33
C GLY A 367 -75.18 -2.38 -27.65
N ASP A 368 -73.90 -2.03 -27.67
CA ASP A 368 -72.97 -2.25 -28.77
C ASP A 368 -72.29 -3.61 -28.56
N LEU A 369 -72.62 -4.59 -29.39
CA LEU A 369 -72.20 -6.00 -29.23
C LEU A 369 -71.28 -6.48 -30.36
N ASP A 370 -70.88 -5.61 -31.28
CA ASP A 370 -70.11 -5.95 -32.49
C ASP A 370 -68.60 -5.67 -32.31
N PHE A 371 -67.95 -6.38 -31.38
CA PHE A 371 -66.50 -6.30 -31.14
C PHE A 371 -65.93 -7.61 -30.56
N TYR A 372 -64.63 -7.86 -30.65
CA TYR A 372 -64.02 -9.11 -30.14
C TYR A 372 -63.07 -8.86 -28.95
N ILE A 373 -63.18 -9.70 -27.90
CA ILE A 373 -62.32 -9.61 -26.70
C ILE A 373 -61.03 -10.42 -26.91
N GLU A 374 -59.95 -9.76 -27.36
CA GLU A 374 -58.62 -10.34 -27.58
C GLU A 374 -57.71 -10.18 -26.35
N ILE A 375 -57.82 -11.10 -25.38
CA ILE A 375 -56.85 -11.24 -24.28
C ILE A 375 -56.58 -12.74 -24.13
N ASP A 376 -55.40 -13.19 -24.57
CA ASP A 376 -54.97 -14.58 -24.57
C ASP A 376 -53.90 -14.80 -23.48
N ARG A 377 -54.36 -15.16 -22.28
CA ARG A 377 -53.55 -15.43 -21.09
C ARG A 377 -54.20 -16.54 -20.28
N GLU A 378 -53.39 -17.34 -19.61
CA GLU A 378 -53.86 -18.44 -18.73
C GLU A 378 -53.86 -18.05 -17.24
N ASP A 379 -53.62 -16.78 -16.91
CA ASP A 379 -53.61 -16.25 -15.55
C ASP A 379 -54.95 -15.64 -15.13
N GLU A 380 -54.99 -15.01 -13.95
CA GLU A 380 -56.21 -14.44 -13.37
C GLU A 380 -56.85 -13.34 -14.26
N ILE A 381 -56.06 -12.70 -15.13
CA ILE A 381 -56.56 -11.70 -16.09
C ILE A 381 -57.24 -12.38 -17.28
N GLY A 382 -56.74 -13.55 -17.71
CA GLY A 382 -57.37 -14.38 -18.74
C GLY A 382 -58.72 -14.96 -18.31
N THR A 383 -58.81 -15.41 -17.06
CA THR A 383 -60.08 -15.91 -16.48
C THR A 383 -61.15 -14.80 -16.45
N LEU A 384 -60.75 -13.56 -16.16
CA LEU A 384 -61.65 -12.41 -16.17
C LEU A 384 -62.12 -12.03 -17.59
N ALA A 385 -61.24 -12.11 -18.60
CA ALA A 385 -61.59 -11.85 -20.01
C ALA A 385 -62.59 -12.87 -20.57
N ASN A 386 -62.46 -14.15 -20.20
CA ASN A 386 -63.38 -15.22 -20.60
C ASN A 386 -64.80 -15.00 -20.03
N SER A 387 -64.91 -14.49 -18.80
CA SER A 387 -66.19 -14.22 -18.16
C SER A 387 -66.99 -13.11 -18.85
N PHE A 388 -66.32 -12.06 -19.34
CA PHE A 388 -66.97 -10.98 -20.10
C PHE A 388 -67.42 -11.41 -21.51
N ARG A 389 -66.75 -12.41 -22.12
CA ARG A 389 -67.12 -12.95 -23.44
C ARG A 389 -68.49 -13.64 -23.42
N SER A 390 -68.78 -14.44 -22.41
CA SER A 390 -70.08 -15.13 -22.28
C SER A 390 -71.27 -14.17 -22.08
N VAL A 391 -71.05 -12.98 -21.52
CA VAL A 391 -72.11 -11.96 -21.34
C VAL A 391 -72.48 -11.28 -22.67
N GLN A 392 -71.50 -11.09 -23.55
CA GLN A 392 -71.70 -10.50 -24.88
C GLN A 392 -72.55 -11.43 -25.77
N GLU A 393 -72.18 -12.71 -25.85
CA GLU A 393 -72.84 -13.73 -26.69
C GLU A 393 -74.34 -13.88 -26.36
N THR A 394 -74.69 -13.87 -25.08
CA THR A 394 -76.09 -14.05 -24.63
C THR A 394 -77.01 -12.89 -25.05
N SER A 395 -76.48 -11.67 -25.18
CA SER A 395 -77.27 -10.46 -25.50
C SER A 395 -77.58 -10.33 -27.00
N GLU A 396 -76.70 -10.84 -27.86
CA GLU A 396 -76.88 -10.84 -29.33
C GLU A 396 -77.98 -11.82 -29.76
N ASP A 397 -78.07 -12.95 -29.05
CA ASP A 397 -79.01 -14.03 -29.31
C ASP A 397 -80.49 -13.63 -29.08
N ILE A 398 -80.80 -12.73 -28.13
CA ILE A 398 -82.17 -12.24 -27.82
C ILE A 398 -82.76 -11.47 -29.00
N SER A 399 -81.95 -10.61 -29.60
CA SER A 399 -82.35 -9.72 -30.70
C SER A 399 -82.79 -10.50 -31.95
N LYS A 400 -82.14 -11.64 -32.24
CA LYS A 400 -82.42 -12.49 -33.40
C LYS A 400 -83.70 -13.32 -33.27
N LEU A 401 -84.08 -13.76 -32.06
CA LEU A 401 -85.25 -14.63 -31.87
C LEU A 401 -86.58 -13.88 -32.11
N ILE A 402 -86.71 -12.64 -31.66
CA ILE A 402 -87.95 -11.85 -31.75
C ILE A 402 -88.33 -11.54 -33.21
N ALA A 403 -87.34 -11.32 -34.08
CA ALA A 403 -87.57 -11.12 -35.51
C ALA A 403 -88.10 -12.38 -36.23
N TYR A 404 -87.75 -13.57 -35.75
CA TYR A 404 -88.17 -14.87 -36.31
C TYR A 404 -89.62 -15.24 -35.94
N ILE A 405 -90.12 -14.79 -34.78
CA ILE A 405 -91.49 -15.08 -34.30
C ILE A 405 -92.58 -14.56 -35.23
N ASN A 406 -92.44 -13.31 -35.69
CA ASN A 406 -93.42 -12.63 -36.54
C ASN A 406 -93.48 -13.19 -37.98
N GLY A 407 -92.46 -13.90 -38.45
CA GLY A 407 -92.39 -14.41 -39.83
C GLY A 407 -93.16 -15.70 -40.08
N GLU A 408 -93.32 -16.56 -39.08
CA GLU A 408 -93.81 -17.94 -39.27
C GLU A 408 -95.33 -18.10 -39.19
N TYR A 409 -96.03 -17.32 -38.36
CA TYR A 409 -97.49 -17.47 -38.20
C TYR A 409 -98.30 -16.88 -39.37
N ASN A 410 -97.75 -15.94 -40.15
CA ASN A 410 -98.41 -15.39 -41.36
C ASN A 410 -98.50 -16.39 -42.54
N LYS A 411 -97.88 -17.59 -42.45
CA LYS A 411 -97.81 -18.61 -43.53
C LYS A 411 -98.67 -19.86 -43.29
N GLY A 412 -99.56 -19.86 -42.30
CA GLY A 412 -100.39 -21.04 -41.95
C GLY A 412 -99.64 -22.14 -41.18
N ASN A 413 -98.41 -21.88 -40.74
CA ASN A 413 -97.60 -22.82 -39.95
C ASN A 413 -97.96 -22.75 -38.46
N LEU A 414 -99.05 -23.41 -38.08
CA LEU A 414 -99.53 -23.50 -36.69
C LEU A 414 -98.62 -24.37 -35.76
N LYS A 415 -97.42 -24.73 -36.23
CA LYS A 415 -96.38 -25.50 -35.50
C LYS A 415 -95.08 -24.72 -35.29
N ALA A 416 -94.99 -23.48 -35.76
CA ALA A 416 -93.78 -22.69 -35.59
C ALA A 416 -93.44 -22.56 -34.09
N LYS A 417 -92.23 -23.03 -33.75
CA LYS A 417 -91.69 -23.03 -32.40
C LYS A 417 -90.60 -21.98 -32.35
N PHE A 418 -90.69 -21.09 -31.38
CA PHE A 418 -89.67 -20.09 -31.13
C PHE A 418 -88.84 -20.59 -29.97
N ASN A 419 -87.54 -20.80 -30.22
CA ASN A 419 -86.65 -21.37 -29.23
C ASN A 419 -86.21 -20.29 -28.24
N THR A 420 -86.85 -20.24 -27.08
CA THR A 420 -86.50 -19.35 -25.97
C THR A 420 -85.44 -19.94 -25.03
N SER A 421 -84.99 -21.19 -25.28
CA SER A 421 -84.13 -21.97 -24.38
C SER A 421 -82.71 -21.44 -24.23
N GLN A 422 -82.26 -20.62 -25.19
CA GLN A 422 -80.95 -19.96 -25.10
C GLN A 422 -80.94 -18.85 -24.02
N PHE A 423 -82.12 -18.45 -23.53
CA PHE A 423 -82.27 -17.48 -22.44
C PHE A 423 -82.63 -18.17 -21.13
N LYS A 424 -82.09 -17.64 -20.03
CA LYS A 424 -82.34 -18.09 -18.65
C LYS A 424 -82.71 -16.88 -17.78
N GLY A 425 -83.43 -17.09 -16.68
CA GLY A 425 -83.90 -16.02 -15.77
C GLY A 425 -85.10 -15.25 -16.33
N GLU A 426 -85.31 -13.99 -15.88
CA GLU A 426 -86.47 -13.14 -16.23
C GLU A 426 -86.70 -12.99 -17.74
N TRP A 427 -85.65 -13.13 -18.56
CA TRP A 427 -85.72 -13.08 -20.03
C TRP A 427 -86.54 -14.22 -20.66
N LYS A 428 -86.71 -15.36 -19.96
CA LYS A 428 -87.51 -16.50 -20.42
C LYS A 428 -89.01 -16.30 -20.14
N ASP A 429 -89.35 -15.73 -18.99
CA ASP A 429 -90.73 -15.57 -18.54
C ASP A 429 -91.54 -14.59 -19.43
N LEU A 430 -90.88 -13.58 -19.98
CA LEU A 430 -91.48 -12.59 -20.90
C LEU A 430 -91.94 -13.24 -22.22
N ILE A 431 -91.22 -14.24 -22.74
CA ILE A 431 -91.50 -14.85 -24.04
C ILE A 431 -92.57 -15.95 -23.95
N ASP A 432 -92.71 -16.62 -22.81
CA ASP A 432 -93.62 -17.74 -22.61
C ASP A 432 -95.12 -17.35 -22.49
N ASN A 433 -95.45 -16.11 -22.10
CA ASN A 433 -96.85 -15.65 -21.95
C ASN A 433 -97.55 -15.36 -23.29
N VAL A 434 -96.81 -14.85 -24.29
CA VAL A 434 -97.36 -14.54 -25.63
C VAL A 434 -97.79 -15.80 -26.37
N LEU A 435 -97.21 -16.97 -26.05
CA LEU A 435 -97.46 -18.24 -26.71
C LEU A 435 -98.71 -19.00 -26.21
N LYS A 436 -99.30 -18.63 -25.07
CA LYS A 436 -100.41 -19.38 -24.43
C LYS A 436 -101.76 -19.23 -25.14
N THR A 437 -102.10 -18.06 -25.67
CA THR A 437 -103.43 -17.71 -26.21
C THR A 437 -103.78 -18.43 -27.51
N PHE A 438 -102.79 -18.84 -28.32
CA PHE A 438 -103.02 -19.54 -29.59
C PHE A 438 -103.35 -21.04 -29.43
N ASN A 439 -103.22 -21.63 -28.23
CA ASN A 439 -103.31 -23.08 -28.07
C ASN A 439 -104.75 -23.64 -28.01
N SER A 440 -105.76 -22.90 -27.56
CA SER A 440 -107.07 -23.47 -27.15
C SER A 440 -107.93 -24.16 -28.22
N VAL A 441 -107.81 -23.79 -29.51
CA VAL A 441 -108.52 -24.47 -30.63
C VAL A 441 -107.64 -25.49 -31.34
N ILE A 442 -106.33 -25.28 -31.27
CA ILE A 442 -105.32 -26.23 -31.66
C ILE A 442 -105.35 -27.47 -30.73
N ILE A 443 -105.78 -27.30 -29.47
CA ILE A 443 -105.50 -28.23 -28.37
C ILE A 443 -105.93 -29.68 -28.63
N PRO A 444 -107.18 -30.12 -28.91
CA PRO A 444 -107.49 -31.56 -28.94
C PRO A 444 -106.89 -32.34 -30.12
N VAL A 445 -106.94 -31.78 -31.33
CA VAL A 445 -106.42 -32.43 -32.55
C VAL A 445 -104.90 -32.32 -32.62
N ARG A 446 -104.35 -31.18 -32.15
CA ARG A 446 -102.92 -31.14 -31.88
C ARG A 446 -102.62 -32.02 -30.70
N GLU A 447 -103.45 -32.29 -29.70
CA GLU A 447 -103.09 -33.06 -28.52
C GLU A 447 -102.68 -34.47 -28.91
N SER A 448 -103.43 -35.11 -29.82
CA SER A 448 -103.05 -36.41 -30.36
C SER A 448 -101.81 -36.33 -31.28
N ILE A 449 -101.72 -35.33 -32.18
CA ILE A 449 -100.54 -35.10 -33.05
C ILE A 449 -99.32 -34.60 -32.24
N ARG A 450 -99.52 -34.04 -31.07
CA ARG A 450 -98.56 -33.41 -30.17
C ARG A 450 -98.06 -34.47 -29.24
N VAL A 451 -98.89 -35.28 -28.60
CA VAL A 451 -98.40 -36.39 -27.79
C VAL A 451 -97.72 -37.42 -28.69
N LEU A 452 -98.31 -37.83 -29.82
CA LEU A 452 -97.61 -38.72 -30.79
C LEU A 452 -96.41 -38.05 -31.48
N GLY A 453 -96.51 -36.77 -31.82
CA GLY A 453 -95.40 -36.00 -32.40
C GLY A 453 -94.34 -35.58 -31.39
N LYS A 454 -94.64 -35.60 -30.10
CA LYS A 454 -93.72 -35.42 -28.99
C LYS A 454 -93.03 -36.74 -28.72
N ILE A 455 -93.77 -37.85 -28.63
CA ILE A 455 -93.24 -39.22 -28.62
C ILE A 455 -92.26 -39.44 -29.80
N LYS A 456 -92.66 -39.15 -31.04
CA LYS A 456 -91.81 -39.24 -32.25
C LYS A 456 -90.57 -38.34 -32.21
N ARG A 457 -90.59 -37.24 -31.46
CA ARG A 457 -89.45 -36.32 -31.28
C ARG A 457 -88.74 -36.49 -29.93
N GLY A 458 -89.06 -37.53 -29.15
CA GLY A 458 -88.42 -37.85 -27.88
C GLY A 458 -88.92 -37.10 -26.63
N ASP A 459 -90.06 -36.41 -26.65
CA ASP A 459 -90.66 -35.73 -25.48
C ASP A 459 -91.83 -36.54 -24.90
N LEU A 460 -91.69 -37.07 -23.68
CA LEU A 460 -92.64 -38.01 -23.06
C LEU A 460 -93.16 -37.52 -21.71
N ARG A 461 -93.19 -36.22 -21.45
CA ARG A 461 -93.68 -35.70 -20.15
C ARG A 461 -95.19 -35.52 -20.11
N GLU A 462 -95.84 -35.67 -21.25
CA GLU A 462 -97.25 -35.36 -21.41
C GLU A 462 -97.95 -36.52 -22.08
N ASN A 463 -98.94 -37.05 -21.38
CA ASN A 463 -99.96 -37.94 -21.88
C ASN A 463 -101.22 -37.12 -22.19
N ILE A 464 -102.13 -37.69 -22.99
CA ILE A 464 -103.40 -37.04 -23.29
C ILE A 464 -104.26 -37.12 -22.01
N THR A 465 -104.42 -35.98 -21.33
CA THR A 465 -105.10 -35.84 -20.02
C THR A 465 -106.39 -35.05 -20.08
N MET A 466 -106.62 -34.37 -21.20
CA MET A 466 -107.84 -33.60 -21.38
C MET A 466 -109.08 -34.49 -21.30
N GLU A 467 -110.12 -33.99 -20.61
CA GLU A 467 -111.45 -34.57 -20.72
C GLU A 467 -111.95 -34.34 -22.14
N VAL A 468 -111.94 -35.43 -22.89
CA VAL A 468 -112.46 -35.49 -24.24
C VAL A 468 -113.51 -36.57 -24.27
N ASN A 469 -114.64 -36.25 -24.87
CA ASN A 469 -115.81 -37.12 -24.92
C ASN A 469 -115.95 -37.71 -26.32
N GLY A 470 -116.51 -38.92 -26.42
CA GLY A 470 -116.66 -39.62 -27.69
C GLY A 470 -115.32 -40.05 -28.30
N ASP A 471 -115.20 -39.99 -29.61
CA ASP A 471 -114.10 -40.58 -30.40
C ASP A 471 -112.68 -40.08 -30.03
N PHE A 472 -112.54 -38.89 -29.44
CA PHE A 472 -111.25 -38.40 -28.93
C PHE A 472 -110.77 -39.15 -27.66
N ASN A 473 -111.66 -39.89 -26.96
CA ASN A 473 -111.31 -40.67 -25.76
C ASN A 473 -110.69 -42.04 -26.09
N GLU A 474 -111.11 -42.72 -27.17
CA GLU A 474 -110.39 -43.92 -27.65
C GLU A 474 -108.99 -43.56 -28.20
N LEU A 475 -108.88 -42.42 -28.90
CA LEU A 475 -107.60 -41.87 -29.36
C LEU A 475 -106.67 -41.47 -28.20
N LYS A 476 -107.23 -41.13 -27.04
CA LYS A 476 -106.49 -40.85 -25.80
C LYS A 476 -105.80 -42.11 -25.26
N ASP A 477 -106.54 -43.20 -25.10
CA ASP A 477 -106.06 -44.40 -24.41
C ASP A 477 -104.94 -45.13 -25.18
N ALA A 478 -105.08 -45.25 -26.50
CA ALA A 478 -104.06 -45.87 -27.35
C ALA A 478 -102.74 -45.07 -27.35
N VAL A 479 -102.81 -43.74 -27.39
CA VAL A 479 -101.62 -42.86 -27.35
C VAL A 479 -100.94 -42.91 -25.97
N ASN A 480 -101.70 -43.05 -24.89
CA ASN A 480 -101.17 -43.12 -23.53
C ASN A 480 -100.46 -44.45 -23.21
N GLY A 481 -100.83 -45.56 -23.85
CA GLY A 481 -100.12 -46.84 -23.72
C GLY A 481 -98.67 -46.80 -24.25
N VAL A 482 -98.47 -46.19 -25.43
CA VAL A 482 -97.13 -46.01 -26.04
C VAL A 482 -96.26 -45.02 -25.22
N HIS A 483 -96.89 -43.99 -24.67
CA HIS A 483 -96.24 -43.00 -23.80
C HIS A 483 -95.61 -43.64 -22.55
N ALA A 484 -96.29 -44.58 -21.91
CA ALA A 484 -95.82 -45.21 -20.67
C ALA A 484 -94.53 -46.03 -20.87
N GLY A 485 -94.46 -46.87 -21.91
CA GLY A 485 -93.29 -47.72 -22.19
C GLY A 485 -92.04 -46.92 -22.55
N LEU A 486 -92.18 -45.86 -23.36
CA LEU A 486 -91.05 -45.00 -23.70
C LEU A 486 -90.64 -44.10 -22.52
N SER A 487 -91.57 -43.70 -21.65
CA SER A 487 -91.29 -42.87 -20.47
C SER A 487 -90.35 -43.56 -19.49
N PHE A 488 -90.48 -44.89 -19.35
CA PHE A 488 -89.58 -45.69 -18.54
C PHE A 488 -88.14 -45.65 -19.08
N ILE A 489 -87.95 -45.79 -20.40
CA ILE A 489 -86.63 -45.71 -21.04
C ILE A 489 -86.04 -44.30 -20.89
N ILE A 490 -86.82 -43.22 -21.05
CA ILE A 490 -86.34 -41.85 -20.80
C ILE A 490 -85.93 -41.64 -19.34
N GLN A 491 -86.69 -42.18 -18.37
CA GLN A 491 -86.31 -42.07 -16.97
C GLN A 491 -84.99 -42.82 -16.68
N PHE A 492 -84.82 -44.02 -17.23
CA PHE A 492 -83.56 -44.75 -17.16
C PHE A 492 -82.41 -43.94 -17.78
N SER A 493 -82.54 -43.48 -19.03
CA SER A 493 -81.51 -42.67 -19.70
C SER A 493 -81.21 -41.36 -18.97
N LYS A 494 -82.23 -40.70 -18.39
CA LYS A 494 -82.05 -39.47 -17.60
C LYS A 494 -81.30 -39.73 -16.30
N LYS A 495 -81.53 -40.86 -15.64
CA LYS A 495 -80.80 -41.22 -14.41
C LYS A 495 -79.33 -41.55 -14.72
N ILE A 496 -79.07 -42.40 -15.73
CA ILE A 496 -77.72 -42.70 -16.22
C ILE A 496 -76.98 -41.43 -16.66
N ALA A 497 -77.63 -40.53 -17.41
CA ALA A 497 -77.03 -39.27 -17.86
C ALA A 497 -76.72 -38.28 -16.72
N ASN A 498 -77.42 -38.40 -15.58
CA ASN A 498 -77.13 -37.62 -14.36
C ASN A 498 -76.17 -38.35 -13.40
N GLY A 499 -75.63 -39.51 -13.78
CA GLY A 499 -74.71 -40.30 -12.97
C GLY A 499 -75.36 -41.18 -11.88
N ASP A 500 -76.70 -41.29 -11.85
CA ASP A 500 -77.41 -42.23 -10.96
C ASP A 500 -77.44 -43.62 -11.61
N MET A 501 -76.56 -44.49 -11.12
CA MET A 501 -76.35 -45.84 -11.63
C MET A 501 -76.97 -46.93 -10.74
N GLU A 502 -77.68 -46.58 -9.67
CA GLU A 502 -78.32 -47.53 -8.72
C GLU A 502 -79.77 -47.84 -9.09
N ILE A 503 -80.16 -47.64 -10.35
CA ILE A 503 -81.54 -47.85 -10.79
C ILE A 503 -81.88 -49.33 -10.96
N ASP A 504 -83.00 -49.75 -10.34
CA ASP A 504 -83.66 -51.02 -10.60
C ASP A 504 -84.36 -51.00 -11.96
N ILE A 505 -84.01 -51.94 -12.84
CA ILE A 505 -84.62 -52.09 -14.15
C ILE A 505 -85.59 -53.27 -14.08
N PHE A 506 -86.89 -53.01 -14.22
CA PHE A 506 -87.91 -54.06 -14.19
C PHE A 506 -88.16 -54.64 -15.60
N LYS A 507 -88.45 -55.94 -15.68
CA LYS A 507 -88.80 -56.63 -16.93
C LYS A 507 -90.29 -56.42 -17.24
N ALA A 508 -90.62 -55.79 -18.37
CA ALA A 508 -91.99 -55.38 -18.69
C ALA A 508 -92.91 -56.52 -19.16
N SER A 509 -92.34 -57.57 -19.78
CA SER A 509 -93.03 -58.81 -20.15
C SER A 509 -92.01 -59.94 -20.30
N ASN A 510 -92.46 -61.19 -20.43
CA ASN A 510 -91.53 -62.33 -20.61
C ASN A 510 -90.66 -62.20 -21.87
N ASP A 511 -91.16 -61.52 -22.91
CA ASP A 511 -90.48 -61.26 -24.19
C ASP A 511 -89.82 -59.87 -24.27
N ASP A 512 -89.60 -59.20 -23.13
CA ASP A 512 -88.96 -57.88 -23.09
C ASP A 512 -87.46 -57.96 -23.42
N GLN A 513 -87.14 -57.65 -24.67
CA GLN A 513 -85.78 -57.60 -25.20
C GLN A 513 -84.99 -56.35 -24.79
N ILE A 514 -85.62 -55.32 -24.19
CA ILE A 514 -84.96 -54.04 -23.87
C ILE A 514 -84.25 -54.10 -22.52
N HIS A 515 -84.82 -54.83 -21.55
CA HIS A 515 -84.30 -54.95 -20.19
C HIS A 515 -82.82 -55.39 -20.14
N GLU A 516 -82.44 -56.45 -20.86
CA GLU A 516 -81.09 -57.02 -20.85
C GLU A 516 -80.01 -56.00 -21.28
N TRP A 517 -80.29 -55.23 -22.34
CA TRP A 517 -79.34 -54.25 -22.87
C TRP A 517 -79.22 -53.01 -21.97
N LEU A 518 -80.29 -52.58 -21.30
CA LEU A 518 -80.22 -51.47 -20.34
C LEU A 518 -79.41 -51.85 -19.09
N VAL A 519 -79.53 -53.08 -18.60
CA VAL A 519 -78.71 -53.60 -17.49
C VAL A 519 -77.23 -53.59 -17.88
N LEU A 520 -76.89 -54.16 -19.04
CA LEU A 520 -75.51 -54.21 -19.54
C LEU A 520 -74.91 -52.80 -19.71
N MET A 521 -75.69 -51.84 -20.22
CA MET A 521 -75.24 -50.45 -20.39
C MET A 521 -74.90 -49.78 -19.04
N ARG A 522 -75.75 -49.94 -18.02
CA ARG A 522 -75.51 -49.39 -16.67
C ARG A 522 -74.23 -49.96 -16.06
N ASP A 523 -74.07 -51.28 -16.13
CA ASP A 523 -72.96 -51.96 -15.45
C ASP A 523 -71.61 -51.61 -16.10
N ASN A 524 -71.56 -51.47 -17.43
CA ASN A 524 -70.36 -51.00 -18.14
C ASN A 524 -69.96 -49.56 -17.76
N ILE A 525 -70.93 -48.63 -17.63
CA ILE A 525 -70.62 -47.25 -17.26
C ILE A 525 -70.20 -47.15 -15.79
N LYS A 526 -70.83 -47.93 -14.88
CA LYS A 526 -70.38 -48.06 -13.48
C LYS A 526 -68.92 -48.46 -13.38
N HIS A 527 -68.50 -49.45 -14.18
CA HIS A 527 -67.13 -49.94 -14.18
C HIS A 527 -66.12 -48.85 -14.61
N ILE A 528 -66.43 -48.07 -15.65
CA ILE A 528 -65.55 -46.97 -16.11
C ILE A 528 -65.44 -45.87 -15.06
N VAL A 529 -66.55 -45.47 -14.46
CA VAL A 529 -66.55 -44.43 -13.41
C VAL A 529 -65.70 -44.87 -12.23
N TYR A 530 -65.79 -46.14 -11.83
CA TYR A 530 -64.96 -46.72 -10.80
C TYR A 530 -63.46 -46.63 -11.14
N GLU A 531 -63.06 -47.09 -12.34
CA GLU A 531 -61.66 -47.07 -12.79
C GLU A 531 -61.09 -45.65 -12.98
N VAL A 532 -61.88 -44.69 -13.48
CA VAL A 532 -61.47 -43.28 -13.62
C VAL A 532 -61.29 -42.60 -12.26
N ASN A 533 -62.20 -42.84 -11.31
CA ASN A 533 -62.05 -42.31 -9.95
C ASN A 533 -60.81 -42.88 -9.26
N LYS A 534 -60.55 -44.18 -9.42
CA LYS A 534 -59.33 -44.84 -8.93
C LYS A 534 -58.08 -44.20 -9.54
N PHE A 535 -58.04 -44.00 -10.86
CA PHE A 535 -56.94 -43.30 -11.53
C PHE A 535 -56.72 -41.88 -10.98
N GLY A 536 -57.79 -41.10 -10.79
CA GLY A 536 -57.72 -39.74 -10.26
C GLY A 536 -57.18 -39.68 -8.82
N GLU A 537 -57.66 -40.57 -7.95
CA GLU A 537 -57.21 -40.65 -6.56
C GLU A 537 -55.72 -40.98 -6.46
N PHE A 538 -55.27 -42.07 -7.10
CA PHE A 538 -53.88 -42.49 -7.05
C PHE A 538 -52.94 -41.51 -7.76
N SER A 539 -53.33 -40.96 -8.92
CA SER A 539 -52.54 -39.94 -9.62
C SER A 539 -52.38 -38.66 -8.81
N SER A 540 -53.42 -38.22 -8.08
CA SER A 540 -53.34 -37.03 -7.21
C SER A 540 -52.36 -37.18 -6.05
N LYS A 541 -52.12 -38.43 -5.62
CA LYS A 541 -51.15 -38.78 -4.58
C LYS A 541 -49.76 -39.11 -5.14
N GLY A 542 -49.60 -39.13 -6.47
CA GLY A 542 -48.37 -39.57 -7.14
C GLY A 542 -48.10 -41.07 -7.04
N ASP A 543 -49.10 -41.87 -6.63
CA ASP A 543 -48.98 -43.31 -6.41
C ASP A 543 -49.31 -44.09 -7.69
N PHE A 544 -48.43 -43.98 -8.69
CA PHE A 544 -48.59 -44.63 -9.98
C PHE A 544 -48.30 -46.14 -9.97
N ASP A 545 -47.76 -46.68 -8.88
CA ASP A 545 -47.49 -48.12 -8.73
C ASP A 545 -48.78 -48.94 -8.51
N ASN A 546 -49.79 -48.34 -7.88
CA ASN A 546 -51.05 -49.00 -7.53
C ASN A 546 -52.17 -48.81 -8.57
N ILE A 547 -51.86 -48.23 -9.73
CA ILE A 547 -52.82 -48.06 -10.82
C ILE A 547 -52.75 -49.25 -11.78
N SER A 548 -53.76 -50.12 -11.73
CA SER A 548 -54.01 -51.18 -12.70
C SER A 548 -55.46 -51.11 -13.20
N PHE A 549 -55.63 -51.23 -14.52
CA PHE A 549 -56.94 -51.28 -15.20
C PHE A 549 -57.23 -52.73 -15.61
N GLU A 550 -58.35 -53.30 -15.18
CA GLU A 550 -58.77 -54.65 -15.57
C GLU A 550 -59.60 -54.62 -16.88
N ASN A 551 -59.15 -55.37 -17.90
CA ASN A 551 -59.74 -55.33 -19.25
C ASN A 551 -60.43 -56.66 -19.67
N LYS A 552 -60.88 -57.49 -18.71
CA LYS A 552 -61.36 -58.85 -19.04
C LYS A 552 -62.69 -58.90 -19.81
N ASP A 553 -63.52 -57.86 -19.66
CA ASP A 553 -64.88 -57.84 -20.23
C ASP A 553 -65.19 -56.58 -21.07
N ALA A 554 -64.22 -55.68 -21.26
CA ALA A 554 -64.41 -54.44 -22.01
C ALA A 554 -64.22 -54.69 -23.52
N ASN A 555 -65.15 -54.21 -24.35
CA ASN A 555 -65.07 -54.32 -25.80
C ASN A 555 -65.28 -52.95 -26.46
N GLY A 556 -64.64 -52.71 -27.60
CA GLY A 556 -64.78 -51.47 -28.37
C GLY A 556 -64.14 -50.27 -27.67
N VAL A 557 -64.85 -49.14 -27.59
CA VAL A 557 -64.33 -47.85 -27.07
C VAL A 557 -63.85 -47.95 -25.61
N TYR A 558 -64.41 -48.86 -24.82
CA TYR A 558 -64.05 -49.02 -23.41
C TYR A 558 -62.66 -49.62 -23.21
N GLU A 559 -62.27 -50.59 -24.04
CA GLU A 559 -60.91 -51.13 -24.07
C GLU A 559 -59.89 -50.06 -24.49
N GLU A 560 -60.24 -49.23 -25.46
CA GLU A 560 -59.38 -48.12 -25.91
C GLU A 560 -59.12 -47.11 -24.78
N ILE A 561 -60.13 -46.77 -23.98
CA ILE A 561 -60.00 -45.89 -22.81
C ILE A 561 -59.01 -46.47 -21.80
N PHE A 562 -59.18 -47.73 -21.39
CA PHE A 562 -58.27 -48.36 -20.42
C PHE A 562 -56.85 -48.50 -20.94
N ASN A 563 -56.68 -48.82 -22.22
CA ASN A 563 -55.35 -48.87 -22.86
C ASN A 563 -54.67 -47.49 -22.89
N ASN A 564 -55.42 -46.43 -23.20
CA ASN A 564 -54.88 -45.08 -23.20
C ASN A 564 -54.54 -44.60 -21.78
N LEU A 565 -55.39 -44.85 -20.78
CA LEU A 565 -55.08 -44.54 -19.38
C LEU A 565 -53.83 -45.30 -18.89
N THR A 566 -53.68 -46.57 -19.27
CA THR A 566 -52.46 -47.36 -18.96
C THR A 566 -51.21 -46.74 -19.57
N LYS A 567 -51.27 -46.30 -20.84
CA LYS A 567 -50.16 -45.59 -21.50
C LYS A 567 -49.82 -44.29 -20.79
N THR A 568 -50.82 -43.52 -20.37
CA THR A 568 -50.62 -42.27 -19.62
C THR A 568 -49.94 -42.50 -18.28
N VAL A 569 -50.39 -43.49 -17.50
CA VAL A 569 -49.73 -43.87 -16.22
C VAL A 569 -48.27 -44.21 -16.47
N LYS A 570 -47.98 -45.06 -17.46
CA LYS A 570 -46.61 -45.47 -17.78
C LYS A 570 -45.72 -44.28 -18.20
N ALA A 571 -46.24 -43.41 -19.07
CA ALA A 571 -45.52 -42.23 -19.55
C ALA A 571 -45.18 -41.21 -18.45
N ILE A 572 -45.94 -41.18 -17.35
CA ILE A 572 -45.65 -40.35 -16.18
C ILE A 572 -44.74 -41.08 -15.18
N LYS A 573 -45.01 -42.36 -14.94
CA LYS A 573 -44.32 -43.19 -13.95
C LYS A 573 -42.84 -43.41 -14.27
N ASP A 574 -42.52 -43.81 -15.51
CA ASP A 574 -41.17 -44.22 -15.88
C ASP A 574 -40.14 -43.07 -15.70
N PRO A 575 -40.36 -41.82 -16.22
CA PRO A 575 -39.43 -40.71 -16.00
C PRO A 575 -39.30 -40.29 -14.54
N LEU A 576 -40.40 -40.25 -13.79
CA LEU A 576 -40.37 -39.83 -12.38
C LEU A 576 -39.61 -40.84 -11.51
N ASN A 577 -39.77 -42.13 -11.77
CA ASN A 577 -39.05 -43.17 -11.05
C ASN A 577 -37.53 -43.13 -11.33
N GLU A 578 -37.13 -42.94 -12.59
CA GLU A 578 -35.72 -42.82 -12.94
C GLU A 578 -35.08 -41.56 -12.34
N VAL A 579 -35.77 -40.41 -12.42
CA VAL A 579 -35.32 -39.15 -11.81
C VAL A 579 -35.18 -39.30 -10.29
N ASN A 580 -36.17 -39.90 -9.62
CA ASN A 580 -36.11 -40.14 -8.19
C ASN A 580 -34.94 -41.08 -7.82
N PHE A 581 -34.68 -42.10 -8.62
CA PHE A 581 -33.53 -42.98 -8.45
C PHE A 581 -32.19 -42.23 -8.57
N VAL A 582 -32.01 -41.45 -9.63
CA VAL A 582 -30.78 -40.66 -9.86
C VAL A 582 -30.58 -39.63 -8.76
N MET A 583 -31.61 -38.87 -8.39
CA MET A 583 -31.53 -37.91 -7.27
C MET A 583 -31.22 -38.60 -5.94
N GLY A 584 -31.76 -39.80 -5.71
CA GLY A 584 -31.44 -40.63 -4.54
C GLY A 584 -29.98 -41.07 -4.49
N LYS A 585 -29.37 -41.37 -5.64
CA LYS A 585 -27.92 -41.64 -5.76
C LYS A 585 -27.09 -40.39 -5.49
N MET A 586 -27.48 -39.25 -6.06
CA MET A 586 -26.80 -37.96 -5.82
C MET A 586 -26.82 -37.56 -4.34
N ALA A 587 -27.95 -37.76 -3.65
CA ALA A 587 -28.07 -37.51 -2.22
C ALA A 587 -27.14 -38.40 -1.38
N ASN A 588 -26.82 -39.60 -1.88
CA ASN A 588 -25.84 -40.52 -1.30
C ASN A 588 -24.42 -40.31 -1.84
N ARG A 589 -24.12 -39.13 -2.40
CA ARG A 589 -22.81 -38.74 -2.94
C ARG A 589 -22.34 -39.55 -4.16
N ASP A 590 -23.24 -40.27 -4.82
CA ASP A 590 -22.95 -40.94 -6.09
C ASP A 590 -23.40 -40.05 -7.26
N LEU A 591 -22.44 -39.34 -7.84
CA LEU A 591 -22.63 -38.45 -8.99
C LEU A 591 -22.25 -39.11 -10.31
N SER A 592 -21.98 -40.42 -10.30
CA SER A 592 -21.62 -41.18 -11.51
C SER A 592 -22.83 -41.65 -12.33
N VAL A 593 -24.05 -41.48 -11.79
CA VAL A 593 -25.29 -41.91 -12.45
C VAL A 593 -26.00 -40.76 -13.17
N LYS A 594 -26.64 -41.05 -14.29
CA LYS A 594 -27.40 -40.09 -15.11
C LYS A 594 -28.79 -40.64 -15.44
N VAL A 595 -29.70 -39.73 -15.78
CA VAL A 595 -30.99 -40.10 -16.37
C VAL A 595 -30.76 -40.44 -17.84
N GLU A 596 -31.00 -41.69 -18.22
CA GLU A 596 -30.72 -42.25 -19.55
C GLU A 596 -31.96 -42.36 -20.43
N GLY A 597 -33.16 -42.51 -19.84
CA GLY A 597 -34.42 -42.71 -20.57
C GLY A 597 -34.67 -41.69 -21.70
N ASP A 598 -35.25 -42.17 -22.81
CA ASP A 598 -35.61 -41.33 -23.96
C ASP A 598 -37.00 -40.72 -23.77
N TYR A 599 -37.02 -39.55 -23.15
CA TYR A 599 -38.24 -38.84 -22.81
C TYR A 599 -38.52 -37.66 -23.74
N GLU A 600 -39.79 -37.28 -23.82
CA GLU A 600 -40.25 -36.17 -24.64
C GLU A 600 -40.84 -35.03 -23.79
N GLY A 601 -41.07 -33.87 -24.42
CA GLY A 601 -41.68 -32.71 -23.77
C GLY A 601 -40.92 -32.26 -22.51
N LEU A 602 -41.67 -32.03 -21.42
CA LEU A 602 -41.14 -31.55 -20.14
C LEU A 602 -40.16 -32.54 -19.49
N PHE A 603 -40.37 -33.85 -19.64
CA PHE A 603 -39.50 -34.87 -19.06
C PHE A 603 -38.10 -34.88 -19.69
N ARG A 604 -37.99 -34.54 -20.98
CA ARG A 604 -36.69 -34.28 -21.64
C ARG A 604 -35.94 -33.12 -20.99
N GLY A 605 -36.67 -32.04 -20.69
CA GLY A 605 -36.12 -30.88 -19.99
C GLY A 605 -35.64 -31.23 -18.58
N MET A 606 -36.40 -32.07 -17.86
CA MET A 606 -36.05 -32.57 -16.54
C MET A 606 -34.77 -33.42 -16.57
N LYS A 607 -34.69 -34.41 -17.49
CA LYS A 607 -33.47 -35.20 -17.75
C LYS A 607 -32.25 -34.31 -17.98
N ARG A 608 -32.36 -33.34 -18.90
CA ARG A 608 -31.26 -32.42 -19.23
C ARG A 608 -30.83 -31.63 -18.00
N SER A 609 -31.79 -31.03 -17.28
CA SER A 609 -31.47 -30.18 -16.12
C SER A 609 -30.75 -30.97 -15.01
N ILE A 610 -31.17 -32.21 -14.75
CA ILE A 610 -30.53 -33.07 -13.75
C ILE A 610 -29.13 -33.48 -14.19
N ASN A 611 -28.98 -33.95 -15.44
CA ASN A 611 -27.68 -34.38 -15.96
C ASN A 611 -26.69 -33.20 -16.04
N ASP A 612 -27.12 -32.03 -16.52
CA ASP A 612 -26.30 -30.82 -16.56
C ASP A 612 -25.87 -30.38 -15.15
N PHE A 613 -26.75 -30.53 -14.15
CA PHE A 613 -26.43 -30.25 -12.76
C PHE A 613 -25.39 -31.25 -12.21
N THR A 614 -25.58 -32.55 -12.45
CA THR A 614 -24.61 -33.59 -12.08
C THR A 614 -23.24 -33.32 -12.71
N ASP A 615 -23.21 -32.94 -13.99
CA ASP A 615 -21.97 -32.62 -14.71
C ASP A 615 -21.28 -31.36 -14.17
N ALA A 616 -22.05 -30.32 -13.84
CA ALA A 616 -21.51 -29.11 -13.22
C ALA A 616 -20.86 -29.39 -11.86
N ILE A 617 -21.48 -30.23 -11.02
CA ILE A 617 -20.92 -30.62 -9.72
C ILE A 617 -19.70 -31.53 -9.88
N ASN A 618 -19.76 -32.54 -10.76
CA ASN A 618 -18.61 -33.41 -11.07
C ASN A 618 -17.40 -32.56 -11.49
N LYS A 619 -17.58 -31.64 -12.43
CA LYS A 619 -16.52 -30.75 -12.92
C LYS A 619 -15.96 -29.86 -11.81
N ALA A 620 -16.83 -29.28 -10.97
CA ALA A 620 -16.40 -28.45 -9.86
C ALA A 620 -15.58 -29.25 -8.82
N LEU A 621 -16.06 -30.42 -8.40
CA LEU A 621 -15.37 -31.27 -7.42
C LEU A 621 -14.05 -31.82 -7.97
N SER A 622 -14.00 -32.22 -9.24
CA SER A 622 -12.76 -32.64 -9.91
C SER A 622 -11.74 -31.51 -10.00
N GLN A 623 -12.19 -30.27 -10.28
CA GLN A 623 -11.30 -29.10 -10.29
C GLN A 623 -10.75 -28.81 -8.89
N VAL A 624 -11.56 -28.89 -7.83
CA VAL A 624 -11.09 -28.72 -6.45
C VAL A 624 -10.09 -29.83 -6.09
N ALA A 625 -10.33 -31.08 -6.47
CA ALA A 625 -9.39 -32.18 -6.26
C ALA A 625 -8.04 -31.91 -6.94
N ALA A 626 -8.04 -31.48 -8.20
CA ALA A 626 -6.83 -31.11 -8.92
C ALA A 626 -6.08 -29.95 -8.24
N SER A 627 -6.77 -28.89 -7.84
CA SER A 627 -6.17 -27.77 -7.09
C SER A 627 -5.59 -28.20 -5.74
N THR A 628 -6.22 -29.19 -5.09
CA THR A 628 -5.74 -29.74 -3.82
C THR A 628 -4.42 -30.51 -4.00
N ASP A 629 -4.28 -31.27 -5.09
CA ASP A 629 -3.01 -31.93 -5.43
C ASP A 629 -1.91 -30.91 -5.78
N GLU A 630 -2.24 -29.83 -6.49
CA GLU A 630 -1.31 -28.72 -6.73
C GLU A 630 -0.85 -28.05 -5.42
N ILE A 631 -1.76 -27.83 -4.47
CA ILE A 631 -1.42 -27.28 -3.14
C ILE A 631 -0.48 -28.22 -2.39
N ASN A 632 -0.70 -29.54 -2.43
CA ASN A 632 0.19 -30.52 -1.79
C ASN A 632 1.60 -30.49 -2.40
N ILE A 633 1.70 -30.51 -3.74
CA ILE A 633 2.99 -30.42 -4.44
C ILE A 633 3.69 -29.09 -4.11
N GLY A 634 2.96 -27.98 -4.17
CA GLY A 634 3.47 -26.66 -3.84
C GLY A 634 3.98 -26.57 -2.40
N SER A 635 3.21 -27.08 -1.43
CA SER A 635 3.57 -27.10 -0.01
C SER A 635 4.80 -27.96 0.25
N SER A 636 4.91 -29.14 -0.38
CA SER A 636 6.11 -29.97 -0.27
C SER A 636 7.35 -29.27 -0.83
N LYS A 637 7.22 -28.53 -1.95
CA LYS A 637 8.33 -27.74 -2.51
C LYS A 637 8.73 -26.58 -1.60
N ILE A 638 7.75 -25.86 -1.03
CA ILE A 638 8.01 -24.77 -0.09
C ILE A 638 8.70 -25.30 1.16
N SER A 639 8.27 -26.45 1.70
CA SER A 639 8.93 -27.09 2.84
C SER A 639 10.39 -27.44 2.54
N GLY A 640 10.66 -28.03 1.36
CA GLY A 640 12.03 -28.32 0.93
C GLY A 640 12.89 -27.07 0.78
N ALA A 641 12.37 -26.03 0.12
CA ALA A 641 13.04 -24.76 -0.04
C ALA A 641 13.32 -24.05 1.30
N SER A 642 12.39 -24.15 2.24
CA SER A 642 12.55 -23.61 3.60
C SER A 642 13.66 -24.32 4.35
N GLN A 643 13.76 -25.65 4.22
CA GLN A 643 14.84 -26.41 4.84
C GLN A 643 16.22 -26.08 4.24
N SER A 644 16.31 -25.90 2.92
CA SER A 644 17.51 -25.40 2.26
C SER A 644 17.87 -23.99 2.73
N LEU A 645 16.89 -23.09 2.84
CA LEU A 645 17.10 -21.73 3.35
C LEU A 645 17.64 -21.74 4.77
N LYS A 646 17.09 -22.59 5.64
CA LYS A 646 17.58 -22.77 7.02
C LYS A 646 19.05 -23.22 7.03
N GLU A 647 19.40 -24.18 6.19
CA GLU A 647 20.79 -24.66 6.09
C GLU A 647 21.74 -23.59 5.56
N SER A 648 21.34 -22.86 4.52
CA SER A 648 22.11 -21.72 3.99
C SER A 648 22.27 -20.60 5.01
N ALA A 649 21.22 -20.27 5.76
CA ALA A 649 21.28 -19.27 6.82
C ALA A 649 22.23 -19.70 7.95
N ASN A 650 22.22 -20.97 8.35
CA ASN A 650 23.20 -21.48 9.32
C ASN A 650 24.64 -21.36 8.81
N LYS A 651 24.91 -21.75 7.56
CA LYS A 651 26.24 -21.57 6.94
C LYS A 651 26.66 -20.09 6.87
N GLN A 652 25.70 -19.21 6.60
CA GLN A 652 25.95 -17.76 6.61
C GLN A 652 26.27 -17.25 8.03
N ALA A 653 25.63 -17.80 9.07
CA ALA A 653 25.93 -17.42 10.46
C ALA A 653 27.36 -17.81 10.84
N GLU A 654 27.81 -19.00 10.44
CA GLU A 654 29.20 -19.44 10.62
C GLU A 654 30.19 -18.50 9.91
N ALA A 655 29.89 -18.12 8.66
CA ALA A 655 30.73 -17.18 7.90
C ALA A 655 30.76 -15.78 8.55
N VAL A 656 29.65 -15.29 9.10
CA VAL A 656 29.59 -14.00 9.81
C VAL A 656 30.40 -14.06 11.10
N ASP A 657 30.36 -15.17 11.85
CA ASP A 657 31.17 -15.35 13.06
C ASP A 657 32.67 -15.35 12.73
N GLU A 658 33.07 -16.00 11.64
CA GLU A 658 34.46 -16.00 11.18
C GLU A 658 34.91 -14.62 10.70
N LEU A 659 34.10 -13.92 9.90
CA LEU A 659 34.37 -12.54 9.48
C LEU A 659 34.51 -11.59 10.67
N THR A 660 33.71 -11.79 11.72
CA THR A 660 33.79 -10.97 12.95
C THR A 660 35.13 -11.19 13.67
N LYS A 661 35.62 -12.43 13.72
CA LYS A 661 36.96 -12.74 14.26
C LYS A 661 38.04 -12.07 13.43
N THR A 662 37.98 -12.17 12.10
CA THR A 662 38.94 -11.53 11.20
C THR A 662 38.92 -10.00 11.35
N MET A 663 37.74 -9.38 11.44
CA MET A 663 37.62 -7.93 11.63
C MET A 663 38.21 -7.47 12.97
N THR A 664 38.03 -8.27 14.03
CA THR A 664 38.64 -7.98 15.33
C THR A 664 40.17 -8.04 15.25
N GLU A 665 40.72 -9.03 14.54
CA GLU A 665 42.15 -9.18 14.31
C GLU A 665 42.73 -8.03 13.46
N ILE A 666 42.05 -7.65 12.37
CA ILE A 666 42.44 -6.50 11.55
C ILE A 666 42.39 -5.21 12.39
N SER A 667 41.32 -5.00 13.17
CA SER A 667 41.21 -3.82 14.05
C SER A 667 42.39 -3.71 15.02
N SER A 668 42.77 -4.83 15.64
CA SER A 668 43.94 -4.92 16.51
C SER A 668 45.23 -4.60 15.76
N GLN A 669 45.42 -5.16 14.56
CA GLN A 669 46.61 -4.92 13.74
C GLN A 669 46.70 -3.47 13.26
N THR A 670 45.58 -2.85 12.90
CA THR A 670 45.50 -1.46 12.48
C THR A 670 45.84 -0.51 13.65
N ARG A 671 45.38 -0.79 14.87
CA ARG A 671 45.82 -0.04 16.07
C ARG A 671 47.31 -0.21 16.33
N ALA A 672 47.84 -1.42 16.20
CA ALA A 672 49.28 -1.66 16.33
C ALA A 672 50.09 -0.89 15.27
N ASN A 673 49.58 -0.76 14.03
CA ASN A 673 50.20 0.06 12.99
C ASN A 673 50.22 1.54 13.36
N ALA A 674 49.13 2.08 13.92
CA ALA A 674 49.07 3.46 14.40
C ALA A 674 50.07 3.72 15.53
N GLU A 675 50.19 2.81 16.50
CA GLU A 675 51.18 2.89 17.57
C GLU A 675 52.62 2.82 17.03
N ASN A 676 52.90 1.88 16.13
CA ASN A 676 54.21 1.73 15.49
C ASN A 676 54.58 2.98 14.68
N ALA A 677 53.64 3.58 13.97
CA ALA A 677 53.83 4.85 13.28
C ALA A 677 54.18 5.96 14.28
N ASN A 678 53.43 6.11 15.38
CA ASN A 678 53.75 7.06 16.44
C ASN A 678 55.14 6.85 17.06
N MET A 679 55.57 5.60 17.23
CA MET A 679 56.93 5.28 17.68
C MET A 679 57.99 5.65 16.65
N ALA A 680 57.75 5.39 15.37
CA ALA A 680 58.64 5.78 14.27
C ALA A 680 58.77 7.31 14.17
N THR A 681 57.69 8.07 14.36
CA THR A 681 57.71 9.54 14.45
C THR A 681 58.64 10.00 15.56
N LYS A 682 58.56 9.41 16.77
CA LYS A 682 59.47 9.76 17.88
C LYS A 682 60.94 9.52 17.52
N LEU A 683 61.26 8.36 16.95
CA LEU A 683 62.64 8.02 16.54
C LEU A 683 63.15 8.97 15.44
N ALA A 684 62.30 9.32 14.48
CA ALA A 684 62.64 10.27 13.43
C ALA A 684 62.91 11.67 14.00
N VAL A 685 62.11 12.14 14.97
CA VAL A 685 62.35 13.42 15.66
C VAL A 685 63.68 13.41 16.43
N GLU A 686 64.06 12.31 17.07
CA GLU A 686 65.38 12.17 17.71
C GLU A 686 66.54 12.16 16.71
N ALA A 687 66.37 11.48 15.58
CA ALA A 687 67.34 11.48 14.49
C ALA A 687 67.53 12.89 13.91
N LYS A 688 66.44 13.65 13.71
CA LYS A 688 66.48 15.05 13.29
C LYS A 688 67.28 15.91 14.27
N LYS A 689 66.99 15.79 15.56
CA LYS A 689 67.72 16.51 16.62
C LYS A 689 69.21 16.18 16.61
N SER A 690 69.57 14.94 16.33
CA SER A 690 70.97 14.51 16.23
C SER A 690 71.66 15.10 14.99
N ALA A 691 70.98 15.13 13.84
CA ALA A 691 71.47 15.78 12.62
C ALA A 691 71.66 17.30 12.82
N ASP A 692 70.68 17.98 13.42
CA ASP A 692 70.75 19.42 13.74
C ASP A 692 71.92 19.71 14.70
N SER A 693 72.12 18.86 15.72
CA SER A 693 73.27 18.98 16.62
C SER A 693 74.60 18.72 15.92
N GLY A 694 74.64 17.79 14.97
CA GLY A 694 75.81 17.53 14.14
C GLY A 694 76.15 18.74 13.28
N ASN A 695 75.13 19.37 12.68
CA ASN A 695 75.29 20.55 11.84
C ASN A 695 75.87 21.72 12.65
N LYS A 696 75.38 21.92 13.89
CA LYS A 696 75.94 22.92 14.82
C LYS A 696 77.41 22.69 15.16
N ARG A 697 77.83 21.43 15.36
CA ARG A 697 79.25 21.08 15.62
C ARG A 697 80.13 21.31 14.40
N MET A 698 79.59 21.10 13.20
CA MET A 698 80.31 21.37 11.96
C MET A 698 80.47 22.87 11.69
N ASP A 699 79.49 23.71 12.09
CA ASP A 699 79.64 25.17 12.10
C ASP A 699 80.75 25.62 13.06
N GLU A 700 80.83 25.03 14.26
CA GLU A 700 81.94 25.27 15.20
C GLU A 700 83.29 24.83 14.62
N MET A 701 83.35 23.69 13.91
CA MET A 701 84.56 23.21 13.23
C MET A 701 85.00 24.17 12.11
N ALA A 702 84.06 24.64 11.29
CA ALA A 702 84.35 25.59 10.23
C ALA A 702 84.91 26.91 10.79
N LYS A 703 84.37 27.41 11.91
CA LYS A 703 84.92 28.57 12.62
C LYS A 703 86.35 28.32 13.12
N ALA A 704 86.60 27.17 13.75
CA ALA A 704 87.93 26.80 14.22
C ALA A 704 88.95 26.69 13.06
N MET A 705 88.55 26.13 11.91
CA MET A 705 89.40 26.08 10.71
C MET A 705 89.74 27.48 10.19
N ASN A 706 88.78 28.41 10.22
CA ASN A 706 89.04 29.82 9.88
C ASN A 706 90.03 30.47 10.86
N GLU A 707 89.87 30.27 12.17
CA GLU A 707 90.80 30.79 13.18
C GLU A 707 92.23 30.23 13.01
N ILE A 708 92.37 28.95 12.64
CA ILE A 708 93.67 28.33 12.32
C ILE A 708 94.27 28.94 11.03
N SER A 709 93.43 29.19 10.02
CA SER A 709 93.85 29.84 8.77
C SER A 709 94.37 31.26 9.03
N GLU A 710 93.64 32.06 9.82
CA GLU A 710 94.08 33.40 10.25
C GLU A 710 95.39 33.34 11.05
N SER A 711 95.49 32.44 12.03
CA SER A 711 96.71 32.25 12.82
C SER A 711 97.91 31.88 11.95
N SER A 712 97.70 31.03 10.94
CA SER A 712 98.74 30.63 9.98
C SER A 712 99.18 31.78 9.07
N GLN A 713 98.26 32.67 8.70
CA GLN A 713 98.60 33.91 7.98
C GLN A 713 99.42 34.86 8.86
N GLU A 714 99.10 35.00 10.14
CA GLU A 714 99.91 35.79 11.08
C GLU A 714 101.32 35.20 11.25
N ILE A 715 101.46 33.88 11.36
CA ILE A 715 102.77 33.23 11.38
C ILE A 715 103.54 33.52 10.08
N LYS A 716 102.90 33.44 8.90
CA LYS A 716 103.53 33.80 7.62
C LYS A 716 104.09 35.23 7.62
N LYS A 717 103.38 36.20 8.24
CA LYS A 717 103.87 37.58 8.42
C LYS A 717 105.10 37.63 9.33
N VAL A 718 105.10 36.90 10.46
CA VAL A 718 106.26 36.83 11.37
C VAL A 718 107.48 36.21 10.69
N ILE A 719 107.31 35.11 9.97
CA ILE A 719 108.40 34.46 9.22
C ILE A 719 108.98 35.40 8.16
N LYS A 720 108.15 36.20 7.48
CA LYS A 720 108.62 37.23 6.54
C LYS A 720 109.51 38.28 7.24
N VAL A 721 109.13 38.72 8.44
CA VAL A 721 109.97 39.64 9.23
C VAL A 721 111.30 38.98 9.61
N ILE A 722 111.32 37.69 9.93
CA ILE A 722 112.56 36.95 10.23
C ILE A 722 113.45 36.84 8.99
N ASP A 723 112.88 36.57 7.81
CA ASP A 723 113.60 36.57 6.54
C ASP A 723 114.20 37.96 6.23
N ASP A 724 113.43 39.03 6.44
CA ASP A 724 113.90 40.42 6.31
C ASP A 724 115.05 40.73 7.30
N ILE A 725 114.97 40.27 8.55
CA ILE A 725 116.03 40.41 9.56
C ILE A 725 117.28 39.63 9.13
N ALA A 726 117.12 38.39 8.64
CA ALA A 726 118.21 37.58 8.14
C ALA A 726 118.90 38.26 6.95
N PHE A 727 118.13 38.83 6.02
CA PHE A 727 118.66 39.60 4.90
C PHE A 727 119.43 40.86 5.36
N GLN A 728 118.88 41.64 6.30
CA GLN A 728 119.56 42.79 6.88
C GLN A 728 120.83 42.40 7.64
N THR A 729 120.80 41.30 8.38
CA THR A 729 121.95 40.77 9.12
C THR A 729 123.06 40.31 8.17
N ASN A 730 122.69 39.68 7.05
CA ASN A 730 123.61 39.30 5.98
C ASN A 730 124.29 40.53 5.34
N LEU A 731 123.55 41.62 5.12
CA LEU A 731 124.10 42.89 4.63
C LEU A 731 125.02 43.59 5.66
N LEU A 732 124.63 43.59 6.94
CA LEU A 732 125.46 44.12 8.03
C LEU A 732 126.76 43.32 8.19
N ALA A 733 126.69 42.00 8.11
CA ALA A 733 127.84 41.11 8.14
C ALA A 733 128.76 41.34 6.94
N LEU A 734 128.19 41.56 5.74
CA LEU A 734 128.97 41.93 4.56
C LEU A 734 129.70 43.27 4.75
N ASN A 735 129.01 44.28 5.27
CA ASN A 735 129.62 45.58 5.58
C ASN A 735 130.73 45.45 6.65
N ALA A 736 130.50 44.64 7.68
CA ALA A 736 131.50 44.37 8.72
C ALA A 736 132.71 43.59 8.17
N ALA A 737 132.51 42.62 7.27
CA ALA A 737 133.58 41.89 6.60
C ALA A 737 134.42 42.81 5.70
N VAL A 738 133.78 43.75 5.00
CA VAL A 738 134.46 44.78 4.18
C VAL A 738 135.30 45.72 5.07
N GLU A 739 134.75 46.21 6.19
CA GLU A 739 135.48 47.11 7.09
C GLU A 739 136.59 46.39 7.86
N ALA A 740 136.41 45.10 8.19
CA ALA A 740 137.45 44.23 8.73
C ALA A 740 138.58 43.97 7.73
N ALA A 741 138.28 43.82 6.43
CA ALA A 741 139.28 43.75 5.37
C ALA A 741 140.03 45.08 5.20
N ARG A 742 139.35 46.21 5.42
CA ARG A 742 139.91 47.57 5.38
C ARG A 742 140.87 47.87 6.54
N ALA A 743 140.64 47.28 7.71
CA ALA A 743 141.48 47.39 8.91
C ALA A 743 142.76 46.51 8.90
N GLY A 744 142.97 45.71 7.85
CA GLY A 744 144.22 44.95 7.64
C GLY A 744 144.53 43.95 8.77
N ALA A 745 145.75 43.99 9.32
CA ALA A 745 146.21 43.01 10.31
C ALA A 745 145.43 43.06 11.65
N HIS A 746 144.84 44.20 12.01
CA HIS A 746 144.06 44.37 13.24
C HIS A 746 142.60 43.90 13.12
N GLY A 747 142.09 43.71 11.90
CA GLY A 747 140.70 43.31 11.62
C GLY A 747 140.45 41.81 11.50
N LYS A 748 141.49 40.96 11.56
CA LYS A 748 141.39 39.51 11.30
C LYS A 748 140.40 38.78 12.22
N GLY A 749 140.34 39.12 13.51
CA GLY A 749 139.36 38.55 14.44
C GLY A 749 137.92 38.99 14.13
N PHE A 750 137.74 40.23 13.67
CA PHE A 750 136.45 40.79 13.28
C PHE A 750 135.93 40.19 11.97
N ALA A 751 136.81 39.91 11.01
CA ALA A 751 136.45 39.27 9.73
C ALA A 751 135.88 37.86 9.94
N VAL A 752 136.48 37.05 10.83
CA VAL A 752 135.98 35.71 11.15
C VAL A 752 134.59 35.78 11.81
N VAL A 753 134.37 36.72 12.72
CA VAL A 753 133.05 36.94 13.32
C VAL A 753 132.04 37.40 12.28
N ALA A 754 132.42 38.30 11.36
CA ALA A 754 131.54 38.76 10.29
C ALA A 754 131.14 37.63 9.32
N ASP A 755 132.08 36.76 8.91
CA ASP A 755 131.77 35.58 8.08
C ASP A 755 130.86 34.57 8.80
N GLU A 756 131.06 34.36 10.11
CA GLU A 756 130.19 33.48 10.91
C GLU A 756 128.77 34.06 11.06
N VAL A 757 128.65 35.38 11.29
CA VAL A 757 127.35 36.08 11.32
C VAL A 757 126.67 36.03 9.95
N ARG A 758 127.43 36.16 8.86
CA ARG A 758 126.90 36.04 7.49
C ARG A 758 126.37 34.64 7.21
N ASN A 759 127.12 33.60 7.60
CA ASN A 759 126.70 32.21 7.46
C ASN A 759 125.44 31.93 8.29
N LEU A 760 125.38 32.42 9.53
CA LEU A 760 124.18 32.33 10.37
C LEU A 760 122.97 33.02 9.75
N ALA A 761 123.17 34.20 9.14
CA ALA A 761 122.12 34.94 8.45
C ALA A 761 121.60 34.19 7.21
N GLN A 762 122.48 33.62 6.38
CA GLN A 762 122.07 32.78 5.24
C GLN A 762 121.29 31.54 5.70
N ARG A 763 121.75 30.85 6.75
CA ARG A 763 121.04 29.71 7.35
C ARG A 763 119.67 30.11 7.91
N SER A 764 119.55 31.31 8.47
CA SER A 764 118.29 31.83 9.01
C SER A 764 117.29 32.16 7.89
N ALA A 765 117.76 32.75 6.77
CA ALA A 765 116.93 33.00 5.60
C ALA A 765 116.45 31.69 4.95
N GLU A 766 117.33 30.69 4.84
CA GLU A 766 116.96 29.38 4.29
C GLU A 766 115.93 28.66 5.18
N ALA A 767 116.12 28.68 6.51
CA ALA A 767 115.13 28.16 7.45
C ALA A 767 113.79 28.92 7.42
N ALA A 768 113.82 30.25 7.25
CA ALA A 768 112.61 31.07 7.11
C ALA A 768 111.85 30.73 5.81
N LYS A 769 112.56 30.49 4.71
CA LYS A 769 111.98 30.06 3.43
C LYS A 769 111.33 28.67 3.55
N GLU A 770 112.03 27.68 4.11
CA GLU A 770 111.46 26.35 4.37
C GLU A 770 110.20 26.42 5.25
N THR A 771 110.24 27.26 6.30
CA THR A 771 109.08 27.45 7.19
C THR A 771 107.92 28.11 6.45
N THR A 772 108.19 29.05 5.53
CA THR A 772 107.15 29.68 4.70
C THR A 772 106.45 28.65 3.82
N GLU A 773 107.20 27.76 3.17
CA GLU A 773 106.65 26.67 2.35
C GLU A 773 105.78 25.71 3.19
N LEU A 774 106.23 25.36 4.41
CA LEU A 774 105.45 24.53 5.35
C LEU A 774 104.16 25.21 5.82
N ILE A 775 104.17 26.52 6.08
CA ILE A 775 102.97 27.28 6.47
C ILE A 775 101.99 27.39 5.30
N GLU A 776 102.48 27.59 4.07
CA GLU A 776 101.64 27.62 2.88
C GLU A 776 100.97 26.26 2.63
N LEU A 777 101.71 25.16 2.79
CA LEU A 777 101.17 23.81 2.74
C LEU A 777 100.14 23.56 3.85
N SER A 778 100.38 24.07 5.06
CA SER A 778 99.45 23.95 6.20
C SER A 778 98.15 24.72 5.95
N ASN A 779 98.24 25.95 5.44
CA ASN A 779 97.06 26.73 5.02
C ASN A 779 96.23 25.98 3.99
N LYS A 780 96.86 25.38 2.97
CA LYS A 780 96.16 24.60 1.95
C LYS A 780 95.44 23.37 2.53
N ARG A 781 95.99 22.75 3.58
CA ARG A 781 95.33 21.64 4.30
C ARG A 781 94.14 22.12 5.14
N VAL A 782 94.25 23.30 5.77
CA VAL A 782 93.17 23.92 6.55
C VAL A 782 92.02 24.33 5.65
N GLU A 783 92.30 24.95 4.50
CA GLU A 783 91.30 25.31 3.48
C GLU A 783 90.52 24.07 3.02
N LYS A 784 91.24 22.99 2.66
CA LYS A 784 90.60 21.71 2.33
C LYS A 784 89.76 21.13 3.48
N GLY A 785 90.20 21.29 4.74
CA GLY A 785 89.43 20.87 5.92
C GLY A 785 88.16 21.70 6.13
N SER A 786 88.22 23.00 5.85
CA SER A 786 87.07 23.90 5.85
C SER A 786 86.06 23.50 4.79
N ASP A 787 86.50 23.22 3.56
CA ASP A 787 85.64 22.77 2.47
C ASP A 787 84.88 21.48 2.81
N ILE A 788 85.59 20.47 3.34
CA ILE A 788 84.98 19.20 3.78
C ILE A 788 83.97 19.44 4.91
N SER A 789 84.26 20.35 5.83
CA SER A 789 83.33 20.70 6.92
C SER A 789 82.06 21.35 6.37
N MET A 790 82.17 22.26 5.39
CA MET A 790 81.03 22.88 4.72
C MET A 790 80.19 21.88 3.91
N GLU A 791 80.84 20.95 3.19
CA GLU A 791 80.15 19.89 2.46
C GLU A 791 79.38 18.97 3.44
N THR A 792 80.01 18.61 4.56
CA THR A 792 79.40 17.80 5.61
C THR A 792 78.20 18.51 6.26
N MET A 793 78.28 19.83 6.50
CA MET A 793 77.14 20.64 6.96
C MET A 793 75.96 20.52 6.01
N ARG A 794 76.20 20.68 4.70
CA ARG A 794 75.14 20.61 3.69
C ARG A 794 74.48 19.23 3.64
N SER A 795 75.26 18.16 3.76
CA SER A 795 74.72 16.80 3.83
C SER A 795 73.87 16.57 5.09
N LEU A 796 74.26 17.11 6.24
CA LEU A 796 73.46 17.02 7.48
C LEU A 796 72.16 17.82 7.38
N GLU A 797 72.18 18.97 6.69
CA GLU A 797 70.99 19.78 6.42
C GLU A 797 70.00 19.03 5.50
N GLU A 798 70.50 18.38 4.46
CA GLU A 798 69.69 17.53 3.57
C GLU A 798 69.10 16.31 4.30
N ILE A 799 69.88 15.69 5.20
CA ILE A 799 69.38 14.62 6.09
C ILE A 799 68.25 15.15 6.98
N SER A 800 68.40 16.32 7.61
CA SER A 800 67.36 16.92 8.46
C SER A 800 66.07 17.21 7.68
N LEU A 801 66.19 17.67 6.43
CA LEU A 801 65.05 17.88 5.53
C LEU A 801 64.34 16.57 5.18
N ASN A 802 65.10 15.51 4.84
CA ASN A 802 64.53 14.21 4.51
C ASN A 802 63.87 13.54 5.71
N ILE A 803 64.45 13.67 6.91
CA ILE A 803 63.82 13.18 8.15
C ILE A 803 62.50 13.92 8.41
N THR A 804 62.42 15.22 8.11
CA THR A 804 61.17 15.99 8.24
C THR A 804 60.08 15.42 7.32
N LYS A 805 60.38 15.13 6.06
CA LYS A 805 59.42 14.47 5.15
C LYS A 805 59.01 13.08 5.63
N THR A 806 59.94 12.31 6.21
CA THR A 806 59.62 11.01 6.80
C THR A 806 58.66 11.14 7.98
N VAL A 807 58.83 12.15 8.84
CA VAL A 807 57.90 12.43 9.94
C VAL A 807 56.49 12.69 9.40
N ASP A 808 56.36 13.56 8.39
CA ASP A 808 55.06 13.90 7.80
C ASP A 808 54.34 12.66 7.23
N LEU A 809 55.05 11.81 6.48
CA LEU A 809 54.50 10.57 5.91
C LEU A 809 54.07 9.56 6.98
N VAL A 810 54.86 9.41 8.05
CA VAL A 810 54.54 8.48 9.14
C VAL A 810 53.35 8.98 9.96
N GLU A 811 53.21 10.29 10.13
CA GLU A 811 52.04 10.90 10.76
C GLU A 811 50.77 10.68 9.93
N GLU A 812 50.84 10.78 8.60
CA GLU A 812 49.74 10.39 7.70
C GLU A 812 49.35 8.91 7.84
N ILE A 813 50.33 8.00 8.00
CA ILE A 813 50.07 6.57 8.25
C ILE A 813 49.33 6.37 9.58
N ALA A 814 49.73 7.09 10.63
CA ALA A 814 49.09 7.02 11.94
C ALA A 814 47.62 7.47 11.85
N ILE A 815 47.35 8.62 11.24
CA ILE A 815 46.01 9.17 11.03
C ILE A 815 45.15 8.21 10.18
N SER A 816 45.69 7.74 9.06
CA SER A 816 44.99 6.81 8.16
C SER A 816 44.68 5.48 8.85
N SER A 817 45.59 4.97 9.69
CA SER A 817 45.35 3.77 10.49
C SER A 817 44.25 4.00 11.54
N GLU A 818 44.22 5.17 12.20
CA GLU A 818 43.15 5.53 13.14
C GLU A 818 41.77 5.61 12.45
N ASP A 819 41.72 6.13 11.22
CA ASP A 819 40.51 6.17 10.38
C ASP A 819 40.09 4.76 9.93
N GLN A 820 41.04 3.90 9.53
CA GLN A 820 40.76 2.49 9.21
C GLN A 820 40.19 1.75 10.42
N ALA A 821 40.73 1.96 11.62
CA ALA A 821 40.21 1.33 12.84
C ALA A 821 38.75 1.69 13.09
N ARG A 822 38.37 2.96 12.87
CA ARG A 822 36.97 3.42 12.93
C ARG A 822 36.11 2.82 11.83
N GLY A 823 36.61 2.71 10.60
CA GLY A 823 35.91 2.05 9.49
C GLY A 823 35.63 0.56 9.76
N ILE A 824 36.57 -0.12 10.42
CA ILE A 824 36.41 -1.52 10.84
C ILE A 824 35.34 -1.64 11.94
N GLU A 825 35.32 -0.73 12.91
CA GLU A 825 34.27 -0.70 13.94
C GLU A 825 32.87 -0.56 13.32
N GLN A 826 32.72 0.33 12.33
CA GLN A 826 31.47 0.49 11.59
C GLN A 826 31.10 -0.75 10.75
N SER A 827 32.10 -1.45 10.21
CA SER A 827 31.90 -2.72 9.51
C SER A 827 31.44 -3.83 10.47
N ASN A 828 31.93 -3.83 11.70
CA ASN A 828 31.54 -4.77 12.75
C ASN A 828 30.07 -4.58 13.16
N ASP A 829 29.62 -3.32 13.29
CA ASP A 829 28.21 -2.98 13.45
C ASP A 829 27.35 -3.47 12.27
N GLY A 830 27.88 -3.38 11.05
CA GLY A 830 27.27 -3.93 9.84
C GLY A 830 27.10 -5.46 9.93
N LEU A 831 28.16 -6.18 10.31
CA LEU A 831 28.13 -7.63 10.50
C LEU A 831 27.14 -8.05 11.60
N SER A 832 27.03 -7.27 12.68
CA SER A 832 26.03 -7.51 13.72
C SER A 832 24.60 -7.48 13.17
N ARG A 833 24.28 -6.52 12.29
CA ARG A 833 22.96 -6.48 11.62
C ARG A 833 22.74 -7.66 10.68
N VAL A 834 23.78 -8.06 9.94
CA VAL A 834 23.72 -9.26 9.09
C VAL A 834 23.41 -10.49 9.95
N SER A 835 24.07 -10.66 11.09
CA SER A 835 23.82 -11.75 12.04
C SER A 835 22.35 -11.79 12.50
N ILE A 836 21.77 -10.63 12.84
CA ILE A 836 20.35 -10.54 13.23
C ILE A 836 19.44 -11.01 12.08
N VAL A 837 19.68 -10.54 10.86
CA VAL A 837 18.88 -10.92 9.68
C VAL A 837 19.06 -12.41 9.36
N THR A 838 20.27 -12.95 9.49
CA THR A 838 20.53 -14.38 9.33
C THR A 838 19.76 -15.22 10.34
N GLN A 839 19.70 -14.81 11.61
CA GLN A 839 18.89 -15.48 12.63
C GLN A 839 17.38 -15.38 12.33
N GLN A 840 16.93 -14.23 11.83
CA GLN A 840 15.54 -14.07 11.37
C GLN A 840 15.22 -15.00 10.19
N ASN A 841 16.16 -15.21 9.26
CA ASN A 841 15.97 -16.14 8.15
C ASN A 841 15.82 -17.60 8.63
N VAL A 842 16.58 -18.01 9.67
CA VAL A 842 16.41 -19.32 10.30
C VAL A 842 15.00 -19.48 10.87
N ASN A 843 14.56 -18.50 11.67
CA ASN A 843 13.23 -18.54 12.28
C ASN A 843 12.12 -18.54 11.23
N MET A 844 12.25 -17.68 10.21
CA MET A 844 11.27 -17.57 9.12
C MET A 844 11.21 -18.83 8.26
N ALA A 845 12.34 -19.51 8.06
CA ALA A 845 12.38 -20.82 7.42
C ALA A 845 11.67 -21.89 8.24
N GLU A 846 11.82 -21.90 9.57
CA GLU A 846 11.07 -22.80 10.46
C GLU A 846 9.56 -22.54 10.42
N ASP A 847 9.15 -21.27 10.52
CA ASP A 847 7.73 -20.88 10.45
C ASP A 847 7.12 -21.26 9.09
N THR A 848 7.85 -21.03 8.00
CA THR A 848 7.38 -21.34 6.63
C THR A 848 7.27 -22.86 6.41
N ALA A 849 8.20 -23.64 6.95
CA ALA A 849 8.10 -25.10 6.95
C ALA A 849 6.88 -25.57 7.75
N GLY A 850 6.63 -24.97 8.91
CA GLY A 850 5.45 -25.23 9.74
C GLY A 850 4.13 -24.96 9.00
N VAL A 851 4.01 -23.81 8.35
CA VAL A 851 2.82 -23.46 7.53
C VAL A 851 2.65 -24.42 6.37
N SER A 852 3.74 -24.87 5.74
CA SER A 852 3.69 -25.84 4.64
C SER A 852 3.16 -27.21 5.07
N VAL A 853 3.52 -27.66 6.28
CA VAL A 853 2.96 -28.88 6.89
C VAL A 853 1.46 -28.71 7.16
N GLU A 854 1.04 -27.55 7.66
CA GLU A 854 -0.37 -27.26 7.90
C GLU A 854 -1.18 -27.24 6.59
N LEU A 855 -0.67 -26.60 5.53
CA LEU A 855 -1.30 -26.56 4.21
C LEU A 855 -1.45 -27.96 3.61
N THR A 856 -0.41 -28.80 3.76
CA THR A 856 -0.46 -30.22 3.34
C THR A 856 -1.58 -30.96 4.06
N SER A 857 -1.71 -30.77 5.39
CA SER A 857 -2.79 -31.37 6.17
C SER A 857 -4.18 -30.86 5.76
N GLN A 858 -4.33 -29.56 5.51
CA GLN A 858 -5.60 -28.99 5.03
C GLN A 858 -5.99 -29.50 3.64
N ALA A 859 -5.02 -29.61 2.73
CA ALA A 859 -5.22 -30.20 1.42
C ALA A 859 -5.60 -31.69 1.52
N GLU A 860 -4.93 -32.47 2.35
CA GLU A 860 -5.28 -33.87 2.58
C GLU A 860 -6.71 -34.02 3.14
N ASN A 861 -7.11 -33.16 4.07
CA ASN A 861 -8.49 -33.12 4.59
C ASN A 861 -9.52 -32.81 3.49
N LEU A 862 -9.25 -31.83 2.62
CA LEU A 862 -10.12 -31.52 1.48
C LEU A 862 -10.20 -32.69 0.49
N LYS A 863 -9.06 -33.33 0.20
CA LYS A 863 -9.00 -34.52 -0.65
C LYS A 863 -9.83 -35.66 -0.08
N ASN A 864 -9.78 -35.88 1.24
CA ASN A 864 -10.59 -36.86 1.94
C ASN A 864 -12.09 -36.52 1.93
N MET A 865 -12.46 -35.24 2.00
CA MET A 865 -13.86 -34.83 1.85
C MET A 865 -14.38 -35.11 0.44
N ILE A 866 -13.58 -34.82 -0.59
CA ILE A 866 -13.94 -35.05 -1.99
C ILE A 866 -13.99 -36.54 -2.32
N SER A 867 -13.08 -37.35 -1.78
CA SER A 867 -13.06 -38.81 -2.00
C SER A 867 -14.30 -39.53 -1.46
N SER A 868 -15.06 -38.87 -0.57
CA SER A 868 -16.38 -39.36 -0.13
C SER A 868 -17.48 -39.25 -1.19
N PHE A 869 -17.21 -38.57 -2.31
CA PHE A 869 -18.07 -38.51 -3.49
C PHE A 869 -17.57 -39.48 -4.55
N ARG A 870 -18.49 -40.23 -5.15
CA ARG A 870 -18.21 -41.05 -6.33
C ARG A 870 -18.46 -40.20 -7.56
N LEU A 871 -17.37 -39.70 -8.14
CA LEU A 871 -17.38 -38.89 -9.35
C LEU A 871 -17.37 -39.79 -10.60
N ASP A 872 -17.87 -39.26 -11.71
CA ASP A 872 -17.75 -39.95 -13.00
C ASP A 872 -16.28 -39.99 -13.45
N SER A 873 -15.74 -41.19 -13.57
CA SER A 873 -14.35 -41.45 -13.94
C SER A 873 -14.05 -41.23 -15.42
N SER A 874 -15.04 -40.86 -16.24
CA SER A 874 -14.91 -40.76 -17.69
C SER A 874 -14.03 -39.60 -18.20
N ASP A 875 -13.77 -38.57 -17.39
CA ASP A 875 -12.92 -37.42 -17.78
C ASP A 875 -11.54 -37.35 -17.08
N LEU A 876 -11.21 -38.33 -16.22
CA LEU A 876 -9.87 -38.41 -15.59
C LEU A 876 -8.84 -39.12 -16.47
N ALA A 877 -9.24 -39.75 -17.59
CA ALA A 877 -8.36 -40.57 -18.43
C ALA A 877 -7.69 -39.82 -19.61
N THR A 878 -8.04 -38.57 -19.90
CA THR A 878 -7.58 -37.84 -21.10
C THR A 878 -6.67 -36.64 -20.82
N LYS A 879 -6.08 -36.57 -19.62
CA LYS A 879 -4.97 -35.65 -19.32
C LYS A 879 -3.80 -36.35 -18.62
N ASN A 880 -3.37 -37.48 -19.16
CA ASN A 880 -1.93 -37.77 -19.15
C ASN A 880 -1.27 -36.73 -20.07
N ILE A 881 -0.98 -35.56 -19.50
CA ILE A 881 0.07 -34.71 -20.03
C ILE A 881 1.33 -35.57 -19.87
N ASP A 882 1.80 -36.07 -21.00
CA ASP A 882 3.09 -36.71 -21.14
C ASP A 882 4.15 -35.67 -20.80
N ILE A 883 4.42 -35.48 -19.50
CA ILE A 883 5.62 -34.80 -19.03
C ILE A 883 6.73 -35.80 -19.29
N ARG A 884 7.22 -35.78 -20.53
CA ARG A 884 8.60 -36.15 -20.81
C ARG A 884 9.45 -35.23 -19.94
N VAL A 885 9.87 -35.78 -18.81
CA VAL A 885 11.03 -35.31 -18.07
C VAL A 885 12.18 -35.31 -19.08
N ASN A 886 12.56 -34.12 -19.54
CA ASN A 886 13.88 -33.95 -20.11
C ASN A 886 14.85 -34.11 -18.93
N ASP A 887 15.36 -35.32 -18.77
CA ASP A 887 16.61 -35.60 -18.06
C ASP A 887 17.74 -34.96 -18.86
N GLU A 888 17.91 -33.65 -18.71
CA GLU A 888 19.13 -32.92 -19.05
C GLU A 888 19.39 -31.91 -17.94
N PHE A 889 19.83 -32.38 -16.77
CA PHE A 889 20.72 -31.65 -15.85
C PHE A 889 21.27 -32.61 -14.79
N GLU A 890 21.95 -33.67 -15.25
CA GLU A 890 22.87 -34.46 -14.43
C GLU A 890 23.99 -35.01 -15.32
N ASN A 891 24.84 -34.11 -15.83
CA ASN A 891 26.28 -34.30 -16.07
C ASN A 891 26.84 -33.15 -16.91
N SER A 892 27.41 -32.15 -16.24
CA SER A 892 28.61 -31.49 -16.73
C SER A 892 29.42 -31.04 -15.52
N SER A 893 30.28 -31.97 -15.09
CA SER A 893 31.54 -31.69 -14.44
C SER A 893 32.27 -30.51 -15.10
N GLU A 894 32.99 -29.77 -14.26
CA GLU A 894 34.27 -29.07 -14.48
C GLU A 894 34.65 -28.63 -15.90
N ASP A 895 35.11 -27.39 -15.97
CA ASP A 895 35.67 -26.64 -17.12
C ASP A 895 34.62 -25.91 -17.98
N ASP A 896 34.40 -24.63 -17.64
CA ASP A 896 34.69 -23.53 -18.57
C ASP A 896 34.50 -22.17 -17.87
N LEU A 897 35.63 -21.63 -17.41
CA LEU A 897 35.83 -20.22 -17.09
C LEU A 897 36.00 -19.46 -18.41
N GLU A 898 35.02 -18.64 -18.81
CA GLU A 898 35.32 -17.55 -19.73
C GLU A 898 34.52 -16.28 -19.44
N TYR A 899 35.26 -15.30 -18.93
CA TYR A 899 35.11 -13.86 -19.03
C TYR A 899 34.05 -13.35 -20.01
N VAL A 900 33.07 -12.57 -19.52
CA VAL A 900 32.56 -11.39 -20.23
C VAL A 900 32.21 -10.30 -19.21
N ASP A 901 33.11 -9.31 -19.11
CA ASP A 901 32.82 -7.95 -18.69
C ASP A 901 31.81 -7.32 -19.65
N ASP A 902 30.69 -6.84 -19.14
CA ASP A 902 30.11 -5.51 -19.45
C ASP A 902 28.69 -5.46 -18.88
N PHE A 903 28.45 -4.51 -17.97
CA PHE A 903 27.37 -3.51 -18.08
C PHE A 903 27.30 -2.71 -16.78
N ASN A 904 28.14 -1.67 -16.71
CA ASN A 904 27.83 -0.44 -15.99
C ASN A 904 26.88 0.39 -16.86
N GLU A 905 25.63 0.56 -16.41
CA GLU A 905 24.79 1.77 -16.57
C GLU A 905 23.37 1.44 -16.11
N PHE A 906 23.03 1.74 -14.84
CA PHE A 906 21.90 2.59 -14.40
C PHE A 906 21.78 2.66 -12.88
#